data_AF-A0A949ZPT1-F1
#
_entry.id   AF-A0A949ZPT1-F1
#
_cell.length_a   1.000
_cell.length_b   1.000
_cell.length_c   1.000
_cell.angle_alpha   90.00
_cell.angle_beta   90.00
_cell.angle_gamma   90.00
#
_symmetry.space_group_name_H-M   'P 1'
#
loop_
_entity.id
_entity.type
_entity.pdbx_description
1 polymer ?
#
loop_
_entity_poly.entity_id
_entity_poly.type
_entity_poly.pdbx_seq_one_letter_code
_entity_poly.pdbx_strand_id
1 'polypeptide(L)'
;MGRRSVLLVILWAAAGWGTSHQGQPGAMVTVTTVGIVLPADARPGDAISGSVTLHPEEAEKNVPGLHVIRVDVPLDTGDDGKPTLRGVVVDTGDGPRPADHGLHYRLPPHTVQGVQGLNQLRAILQHTGSIPVVKAIPLDAAPAQVEPMAMAARQAESFSMPPAASAGAIHLIRGPFTGDTSNTAISVGNRSAEILAQTPRATYFKLPAGLSPGPNQVTLSEGDQMVQFTLYVLRLDMSAGNLNLMKGQSTNFQATVTGLGGMPASNWQPGSVRELMDPANLPVMAPGFRPPGSNDAGVVLFTIENGSPGTILLEKGKKQVIVLALTPAMLASGPFTYSDTIRSIRGGGFAVNAKVIPFLAPVAGQPAPGANPAAAAAPAQAAAAQAGPSKLSQAQNLGSALKQAAGQKPAGNGNSPQSAAGAADHRYNYTPERLARDTAIGSQFAPIFYEGMGDHLRSDYITNFDFDGDWRGDNNWDNIDNLKLHILAHVYFSVVETSTHFYVHYAVYHPRDYKGGLKKSVLLESAMKQIKEEYGDPSGLTDSIALSHENDLEGCLVVAEKHGEDPAAATVVYVESMAHNRYIKYYPPSRPAAVGEPIEMRGQHALLFVEPKGHGVEKYTGTDEQLRNCIRGLLIYSYTGHPDDQEATGRREVGYDLLPIYTTMWAHARQNGGVNETFGQAFDYPIFEILCDLLSARNQKIDLAMGALGVAFRGQVAFPNKARPPWGWYDMTERGRPRGEWFFDPADVVKRHFNPAGEFSTAYTFNPYFGVAQ
;
A
#
# COMPACT_ATOMS: atom_id res chain seq x y z
N MET A 1 -46.63 -4.82 -33.69
CA MET A 1 -47.36 -3.55 -33.41
C MET A 1 -48.15 -3.77 -32.13
N GLY A 2 -48.13 -2.98 -31.07
CA GLY A 2 -47.48 -1.71 -30.75
C GLY A 2 -48.00 -1.31 -29.37
N ARG A 3 -47.08 -0.98 -28.45
CA ARG A 3 -47.32 -0.64 -27.04
C ARG A 3 -48.18 0.63 -26.87
N ARG A 4 -48.96 0.70 -25.79
CA ARG A 4 -49.62 1.93 -25.32
C ARG A 4 -48.86 2.52 -24.13
N SER A 5 -48.54 3.81 -24.27
CA SER A 5 -47.97 4.71 -23.27
C SER A 5 -49.04 5.23 -22.31
N VAL A 6 -48.66 5.56 -21.07
CA VAL A 6 -49.42 6.50 -20.22
C VAL A 6 -48.44 7.54 -19.68
N LEU A 7 -48.81 8.80 -19.95
CA LEU A 7 -48.15 10.05 -19.64
C LEU A 7 -48.71 10.56 -18.29
N LEU A 8 -47.86 10.90 -17.33
CA LEU A 8 -48.29 11.50 -16.06
C LEU A 8 -48.23 13.03 -16.18
N VAL A 9 -49.37 13.69 -15.94
CA VAL A 9 -49.56 15.15 -15.97
C VAL A 9 -49.30 15.72 -14.57
N ILE A 10 -48.46 16.76 -14.50
CA ILE A 10 -48.22 17.57 -13.30
C ILE A 10 -49.18 18.77 -13.32
N LEU A 11 -49.86 19.02 -12.20
CA LEU A 11 -50.74 20.17 -11.95
C LEU A 11 -50.12 21.08 -10.89
N TRP A 12 -50.16 22.40 -11.12
CA TRP A 12 -49.73 23.47 -10.22
C TRP A 12 -50.89 24.44 -9.93
N ALA A 13 -51.01 24.91 -8.68
CA ALA A 13 -51.56 26.22 -8.25
C ALA A 13 -51.34 26.38 -6.71
N ALA A 14 -50.43 27.25 -6.23
CA ALA A 14 -50.60 28.67 -5.82
C ALA A 14 -51.43 28.84 -4.51
N ALA A 15 -51.08 29.63 -3.48
CA ALA A 15 -50.24 30.82 -3.38
C ALA A 15 -49.79 31.10 -1.92
N GLY A 16 -48.70 31.88 -1.76
CA GLY A 16 -48.33 32.58 -0.54
C GLY A 16 -47.21 33.58 -0.85
N TRP A 17 -47.56 34.85 -1.06
CA TRP A 17 -46.62 35.92 -1.41
C TRP A 17 -45.89 36.45 -0.17
N GLY A 18 -44.56 36.37 -0.20
CA GLY A 18 -43.64 37.17 0.61
C GLY A 18 -42.53 37.66 -0.31
N THR A 19 -42.36 38.97 -0.41
CA THR A 19 -41.55 39.65 -1.42
C THR A 19 -40.05 39.64 -1.12
N SER A 20 -39.28 39.34 -2.18
CA SER A 20 -37.95 39.87 -2.56
C SER A 20 -36.73 39.60 -1.68
N HIS A 21 -35.88 38.68 -2.14
CA HIS A 21 -34.52 39.01 -2.60
C HIS A 21 -34.24 38.25 -3.90
N GLN A 22 -33.92 38.97 -4.99
CA GLN A 22 -33.38 38.38 -6.21
C GLN A 22 -31.98 37.81 -5.90
N GLY A 23 -31.87 36.48 -5.78
CA GLY A 23 -30.61 35.78 -5.95
C GLY A 23 -30.44 35.42 -7.43
N GLN A 24 -29.26 35.70 -7.99
CA GLN A 24 -28.82 35.17 -9.28
C GLN A 24 -29.02 33.65 -9.35
N PRO A 25 -29.19 33.04 -10.54
CA PRO A 25 -29.20 31.58 -10.66
C PRO A 25 -27.88 31.05 -10.07
N GLY A 26 -27.98 30.37 -8.93
CA GLY A 26 -26.81 29.87 -8.21
C GLY A 26 -25.98 28.99 -9.13
N ALA A 27 -24.66 29.25 -9.18
CA ALA A 27 -23.72 28.38 -9.87
C ALA A 27 -23.96 26.93 -9.44
N MET A 28 -24.09 26.01 -10.39
CA MET A 28 -24.18 24.59 -10.06
C MET A 28 -22.83 24.16 -9.50
N VAL A 29 -22.80 23.91 -8.19
CA VAL A 29 -21.65 23.36 -7.48
C VAL A 29 -21.71 21.84 -7.59
N THR A 30 -20.66 21.22 -8.16
CA THR A 30 -20.55 19.77 -8.29
C THR A 30 -19.39 19.26 -7.43
N VAL A 31 -19.64 18.25 -6.60
CA VAL A 31 -18.56 17.57 -5.87
C VAL A 31 -17.69 16.83 -6.88
N THR A 32 -16.43 17.24 -6.98
CA THR A 32 -15.46 16.72 -7.95
C THR A 32 -14.22 16.24 -7.21
N THR A 33 -13.71 15.06 -7.57
CA THR A 33 -12.44 14.57 -7.05
C THR A 33 -11.29 15.33 -7.71
N VAL A 34 -10.53 16.08 -6.92
CA VAL A 34 -9.27 16.74 -7.32
C VAL A 34 -8.07 15.98 -6.77
N GLY A 35 -6.90 16.15 -7.38
CA GLY A 35 -5.64 15.58 -6.94
C GLY A 35 -4.70 16.65 -6.41
N ILE A 36 -4.20 16.51 -5.18
CA ILE A 36 -3.03 17.25 -4.70
C ILE A 36 -1.80 16.47 -5.12
N VAL A 37 -0.96 17.06 -5.96
CA VAL A 37 0.25 16.44 -6.51
C VAL A 37 1.47 16.94 -5.76
N LEU A 38 2.25 16.01 -5.21
CA LEU A 38 3.45 16.28 -4.42
C LEU A 38 4.60 15.39 -4.88
N PRO A 39 5.86 15.79 -4.64
CA PRO A 39 7.00 14.96 -5.00
C PRO A 39 7.17 13.79 -4.03
N ALA A 40 7.42 12.60 -4.55
CA ALA A 40 7.61 11.38 -3.76
C ALA A 40 8.98 11.26 -3.10
N ASP A 41 9.97 12.03 -3.54
CA ASP A 41 11.32 12.03 -2.98
C ASP A 41 11.54 13.12 -1.93
N ALA A 42 10.48 13.77 -1.44
CA ALA A 42 10.52 14.83 -0.43
C ALA A 42 11.16 14.35 0.89
N ARG A 43 12.02 15.18 1.49
CA ARG A 43 12.79 14.85 2.69
C ARG A 43 12.64 15.94 3.76
N PRO A 44 12.69 15.59 5.05
CA PRO A 44 12.66 16.59 6.12
C PRO A 44 13.74 17.67 5.94
N GLY A 45 13.33 18.94 6.08
CA GLY A 45 14.16 20.11 5.80
C GLY A 45 14.09 20.64 4.36
N ASP A 46 13.57 19.87 3.40
CA ASP A 46 13.40 20.33 2.03
C ASP A 46 12.38 21.48 1.95
N ALA A 47 12.66 22.47 1.11
CA ALA A 47 11.57 23.21 0.47
C ALA A 47 11.03 22.34 -0.66
N ILE A 48 9.72 22.22 -0.75
CA ILE A 48 9.04 21.49 -1.81
C ILE A 48 7.92 22.32 -2.40
N SER A 49 7.62 22.05 -3.66
CA SER A 49 6.44 22.57 -4.34
C SER A 49 5.59 21.45 -4.91
N GLY A 50 4.30 21.73 -5.05
CA GLY A 50 3.28 20.83 -5.60
C GLY A 50 2.22 21.57 -6.39
N SER A 51 1.18 20.88 -6.83
CA SER A 51 0.04 21.46 -7.55
C SER A 51 -1.29 20.81 -7.17
N VAL A 52 -2.40 21.42 -7.59
CA VAL A 52 -3.73 20.80 -7.54
C VAL A 52 -4.22 20.57 -8.97
N THR A 53 -4.70 19.36 -9.26
CA THR A 53 -5.18 18.97 -10.59
C THR A 53 -6.62 18.47 -10.56
N LEU A 54 -7.35 18.73 -11.63
CA LEU A 54 -8.69 18.17 -11.87
C LEU A 54 -8.65 16.73 -12.43
N HIS A 55 -7.46 16.23 -12.78
CA HIS A 55 -7.24 14.94 -13.42
C HIS A 55 -6.26 14.08 -12.62
N PRO A 56 -6.57 13.70 -11.35
CA PRO A 56 -5.67 12.96 -10.48
C PRO A 56 -5.15 11.67 -11.12
N GLU A 57 -5.98 11.00 -11.92
CA GLU A 57 -5.61 9.78 -12.64
C GLU A 57 -4.47 9.97 -13.65
N GLU A 58 -4.31 11.17 -14.23
CA GLU A 58 -3.22 11.43 -15.18
C GLU A 58 -1.87 11.54 -14.47
N ALA A 59 -1.86 12.12 -13.26
CA ALA A 59 -0.66 12.25 -12.44
C ALA A 59 -0.31 10.95 -11.69
N GLU A 60 -1.33 10.16 -11.31
CA GLU A 60 -1.19 8.91 -10.57
C GLU A 60 -0.75 7.75 -11.48
N LYS A 61 -1.13 7.80 -12.76
CA LYS A 61 -0.88 6.71 -13.71
C LYS A 61 0.60 6.61 -14.08
N ASN A 62 1.31 5.79 -13.31
CA ASN A 62 2.68 5.32 -13.54
C ASN A 62 3.79 6.34 -13.26
N VAL A 63 3.65 7.35 -12.41
CA VAL A 63 4.80 8.23 -12.09
C VAL A 63 5.25 8.02 -10.63
N PRO A 64 6.19 7.10 -10.35
CA PRO A 64 6.67 6.85 -8.99
C PRO A 64 7.29 8.06 -8.30
N GLY A 65 7.73 9.07 -9.07
CA GLY A 65 8.25 10.33 -8.54
C GLY A 65 7.19 11.28 -7.97
N LEU A 66 5.89 10.96 -8.10
CA LEU A 66 4.79 11.79 -7.62
C LEU A 66 3.88 11.01 -6.65
N HIS A 67 3.42 11.70 -5.62
CA HIS A 67 2.27 11.30 -4.81
C HIS A 67 1.06 12.13 -5.21
N VAL A 68 -0.07 11.47 -5.45
CA VAL A 68 -1.33 12.13 -5.78
C VAL A 68 -2.35 11.80 -4.72
N ILE A 69 -2.95 12.83 -4.14
CA ILE A 69 -3.87 12.69 -3.02
C ILE A 69 -5.23 13.18 -3.47
N ARG A 70 -6.18 12.25 -3.49
CA ARG A 70 -7.54 12.49 -3.96
C ARG A 70 -8.36 13.17 -2.87
N VAL A 71 -9.00 14.27 -3.23
CA VAL A 71 -9.85 15.07 -2.35
C VAL A 71 -11.13 15.40 -3.09
N ASP A 72 -12.28 15.08 -2.50
CA ASP A 72 -13.56 15.49 -3.05
C ASP A 72 -13.85 16.92 -2.58
N VAL A 73 -13.96 17.85 -3.53
CA VAL A 73 -14.17 19.27 -3.26
C VAL A 73 -15.36 19.77 -4.09
N PRO A 74 -16.27 20.59 -3.52
CA PRO A 74 -17.29 21.27 -4.29
C PRO A 74 -16.63 22.28 -5.24
N LEU A 75 -16.87 22.17 -6.55
CA LEU A 75 -16.29 23.07 -7.54
C LEU A 75 -17.38 23.85 -8.29
N ASP A 76 -17.07 25.11 -8.60
CA ASP A 76 -17.86 25.92 -9.51
C ASP A 76 -17.70 25.41 -10.94
N THR A 77 -18.81 25.45 -11.68
CA THR A 77 -18.81 25.18 -13.12
C THR A 77 -18.48 26.46 -13.88
N GLY A 78 -17.46 26.41 -14.74
CA GLY A 78 -17.07 27.54 -15.60
C GLY A 78 -18.03 27.76 -16.76
N ASP A 79 -17.80 28.83 -17.54
CA ASP A 79 -18.62 29.21 -18.70
C ASP A 79 -18.65 28.12 -19.80
N ASP A 80 -17.68 27.21 -19.79
CA ASP A 80 -17.57 26.06 -20.70
C ASP A 80 -18.29 24.80 -20.19
N GLY A 81 -18.97 24.88 -19.06
CA GLY A 81 -19.68 23.77 -18.44
C GLY A 81 -18.78 22.78 -17.69
N LYS A 82 -17.49 23.09 -17.48
CA LYS A 82 -16.54 22.21 -16.79
C LYS A 82 -16.25 22.68 -15.36
N PRO A 83 -15.91 21.77 -14.44
CA PRO A 83 -15.47 22.15 -13.09
C PRO A 83 -14.19 22.99 -13.15
N THR A 84 -14.10 23.98 -12.26
CA THR A 84 -12.94 24.87 -12.16
C THR A 84 -12.43 24.93 -10.71
N LEU A 85 -11.12 25.16 -10.54
CA LEU A 85 -10.53 25.40 -9.22
C LEU A 85 -10.76 26.83 -8.71
N ARG A 86 -11.51 27.67 -9.44
CA ARG A 86 -11.80 29.04 -9.01
C ARG A 86 -12.56 29.01 -7.69
N GLY A 87 -12.17 29.89 -6.76
CA GLY A 87 -12.80 29.97 -5.45
C GLY A 87 -12.42 28.82 -4.49
N VAL A 88 -11.54 27.90 -4.91
CA VAL A 88 -10.92 26.90 -4.05
C VAL A 88 -9.60 27.43 -3.52
N VAL A 89 -9.44 27.31 -2.21
CA VAL A 89 -8.25 27.69 -1.48
C VAL A 89 -7.61 26.43 -0.91
N VAL A 90 -6.29 26.39 -0.93
CA VAL A 90 -5.45 25.37 -0.32
C VAL A 90 -4.55 26.02 0.73
N ASP A 91 -4.57 25.52 1.95
CA ASP A 91 -3.65 25.92 3.02
C ASP A 91 -2.79 24.72 3.41
N THR A 92 -1.48 24.85 3.24
CA THR A 92 -0.48 23.81 3.56
C THR A 92 0.14 23.99 4.95
N GLY A 93 -0.28 25.00 5.71
CA GLY A 93 0.27 25.39 7.02
C GLY A 93 1.07 26.70 7.02
N ASP A 94 1.27 27.32 5.85
CA ASP A 94 1.88 28.66 5.70
C ASP A 94 0.88 29.74 5.23
N GLY A 95 -0.42 29.39 5.21
CA GLY A 95 -1.53 30.28 4.92
C GLY A 95 -2.32 29.86 3.66
N PRO A 96 -3.59 30.29 3.57
CA PRO A 96 -4.45 29.98 2.43
C PRO A 96 -3.98 30.60 1.12
N ARG A 97 -3.93 29.81 0.05
CA ARG A 97 -3.61 30.25 -1.32
C ARG A 97 -4.64 29.72 -2.32
N PRO A 98 -4.86 30.37 -3.47
CA PRO A 98 -5.72 29.81 -4.51
C PRO A 98 -5.17 28.48 -5.04
N ALA A 99 -6.04 27.48 -5.21
CA ALA A 99 -5.65 26.13 -5.62
C ALA A 99 -5.21 26.02 -7.10
N ASP A 100 -5.45 27.06 -7.90
CA ASP A 100 -4.96 27.20 -9.28
C ASP A 100 -3.52 27.75 -9.37
N HIS A 101 -2.86 27.98 -8.23
CA HIS A 101 -1.44 28.33 -8.15
C HIS A 101 -0.60 27.18 -7.58
N GLY A 102 0.73 27.26 -7.77
CA GLY A 102 1.68 26.31 -7.20
C GLY A 102 1.66 26.31 -5.67
N LEU A 103 1.70 25.11 -5.08
CA LEU A 103 1.89 24.91 -3.66
C LEU A 103 3.36 25.11 -3.31
N HIS A 104 3.64 25.72 -2.18
CA HIS A 104 4.97 25.77 -1.58
C HIS A 104 4.87 25.32 -0.14
N TYR A 105 5.84 24.53 0.31
CA TYR A 105 5.89 24.06 1.68
C TYR A 105 7.32 23.73 2.09
N ARG A 106 7.74 24.16 3.28
CA ARG A 106 9.03 23.76 3.85
C ARG A 106 8.81 22.65 4.86
N LEU A 107 9.39 21.49 4.58
CA LEU A 107 9.37 20.36 5.48
C LEU A 107 10.15 20.70 6.75
N PRO A 108 9.56 20.51 7.94
CA PRO A 108 10.28 20.73 9.19
C PRO A 108 11.58 19.90 9.20
N PRO A 109 12.72 20.47 9.62
CA PRO A 109 13.91 19.67 9.87
C PRO A 109 13.65 18.69 11.02
N HIS A 110 14.38 17.58 11.07
CA HIS A 110 14.28 16.57 12.13
C HIS A 110 14.50 17.10 13.56
N THR A 111 14.87 18.38 13.74
CA THR A 111 15.21 19.00 15.03
C THR A 111 14.28 20.17 15.34
N VAL A 112 13.05 19.85 15.76
CA VAL A 112 12.36 20.66 16.78
C VAL A 112 12.34 19.81 18.04
N GLN A 113 13.16 20.17 19.02
CA GLN A 113 13.15 19.55 20.35
C GLN A 113 11.74 19.66 20.94
N GLY A 114 11.14 18.52 21.31
CA GLY A 114 9.90 18.47 22.07
C GLY A 114 8.60 18.46 21.26
N VAL A 115 8.63 18.59 19.93
CA VAL A 115 7.46 18.37 19.05
C VAL A 115 7.93 17.65 17.79
N GLN A 116 8.14 16.33 17.89
CA GLN A 116 8.37 15.49 16.71
C GLN A 116 7.08 14.76 16.36
N GLY A 117 6.50 15.11 15.21
CA GLY A 117 5.19 14.60 14.76
C GLY A 117 4.61 15.32 13.53
N LEU A 118 5.17 16.45 13.10
CA LEU A 118 4.73 17.15 11.89
C LEU A 118 5.47 16.66 10.63
N ASN A 119 5.49 15.34 10.37
CA ASN A 119 5.85 14.77 9.06
C ASN A 119 4.61 14.62 8.17
N GLN A 120 3.61 15.45 8.40
CA GLN A 120 2.42 15.51 7.58
C GLN A 120 2.30 16.90 6.98
N LEU A 121 2.19 16.99 5.66
CA LEU A 121 1.68 18.20 5.04
C LEU A 121 0.17 18.21 5.32
N ARG A 122 -0.31 19.21 6.05
CA ARG A 122 -1.75 19.39 6.23
C ARG A 122 -2.23 20.25 5.08
N ALA A 123 -2.94 19.68 4.12
CA ALA A 123 -3.60 20.45 3.08
C ALA A 123 -5.08 20.64 3.47
N ILE A 124 -5.48 21.88 3.68
CA ILE A 124 -6.87 22.28 3.88
C ILE A 124 -7.39 22.80 2.56
N LEU A 125 -8.28 22.07 1.90
CA LEU A 125 -8.94 22.54 0.68
C LEU A 125 -10.33 23.05 1.04
N GLN A 126 -10.64 24.28 0.64
CA GLN A 126 -11.92 24.91 0.94
C GLN A 126 -12.44 25.67 -0.28
N HIS A 127 -13.65 25.35 -0.72
CA HIS A 127 -14.41 26.21 -1.63
C HIS A 127 -15.14 27.30 -0.85
N THR A 128 -15.27 28.49 -1.42
CA THR A 128 -15.85 29.66 -0.75
C THR A 128 -17.26 29.38 -0.22
N GLY A 129 -17.43 29.37 1.12
CA GLY A 129 -18.71 29.10 1.78
C GLY A 129 -18.98 27.62 2.12
N SER A 130 -18.01 26.73 1.87
CA SER A 130 -18.08 25.30 2.24
C SER A 130 -17.28 24.97 3.50
N ILE A 131 -17.54 23.79 4.09
CA ILE A 131 -16.74 23.24 5.19
C ILE A 131 -15.36 22.84 4.63
N PRO A 132 -14.25 23.25 5.27
CA PRO A 132 -12.90 22.90 4.82
C PRO A 132 -12.68 21.40 4.86
N VAL A 133 -12.14 20.84 3.78
CA VAL A 133 -11.70 19.45 3.69
C VAL A 133 -10.23 19.39 4.11
N VAL A 134 -9.97 18.79 5.27
CA VAL A 134 -8.61 18.65 5.79
C VAL A 134 -8.05 17.29 5.38
N LYS A 135 -6.88 17.28 4.74
CA LYS A 135 -6.11 16.06 4.46
C LYS A 135 -4.74 16.14 5.12
N ALA A 136 -4.47 15.16 5.97
CA ALA A 136 -3.13 14.88 6.46
C ALA A 136 -2.40 14.05 5.40
N ILE A 137 -1.28 14.57 4.90
CA ILE A 137 -0.48 13.95 3.87
C ILE A 137 0.77 13.37 4.54
N PRO A 138 0.88 12.05 4.73
CA PRO A 138 2.12 11.45 5.20
C PRO A 138 3.21 11.68 4.16
N LEU A 139 4.25 12.41 4.54
CA LEU A 139 5.46 12.51 3.74
C LEU A 139 6.34 11.35 4.17
N ASP A 140 6.18 10.22 3.50
CA ASP A 140 7.08 9.09 3.73
C ASP A 140 8.51 9.51 3.40
N ALA A 141 9.44 9.18 4.30
CA ALA A 141 10.85 9.25 3.96
C ALA A 141 11.05 8.38 2.70
N ALA A 142 11.62 8.99 1.65
CA ALA A 142 11.90 8.33 0.37
C ALA A 142 12.32 6.85 0.55
N PRO A 143 11.82 5.92 -0.29
CA PRO A 143 12.03 4.49 -0.11
C PRO A 143 13.51 4.13 0.10
N ALA A 144 13.78 3.30 1.11
CA ALA A 144 15.12 2.83 1.49
C ALA A 144 15.80 1.91 0.45
N GLN A 145 15.30 1.85 -0.79
CA GLN A 145 15.91 1.12 -1.90
C GLN A 145 16.62 2.01 -2.92
N VAL A 146 16.88 3.28 -2.60
CA VAL A 146 17.82 4.14 -3.35
C VAL A 146 19.21 4.11 -2.68
N GLU A 147 19.84 2.94 -2.59
CA GLU A 147 21.25 2.82 -2.21
C GLU A 147 22.17 3.36 -3.34
N PRO A 148 23.35 3.94 -3.03
CA PRO A 148 23.60 5.18 -2.33
C PRO A 148 23.76 6.34 -3.35
N MET A 149 22.68 7.01 -3.75
CA MET A 149 22.79 8.31 -4.46
C MET A 149 22.90 9.51 -3.50
N ALA A 150 22.90 9.24 -2.19
CA ALA A 150 22.85 10.25 -1.13
C ALA A 150 24.13 11.12 -0.98
N MET A 151 25.23 10.79 -1.67
CA MET A 151 26.39 11.70 -1.78
C MET A 151 26.51 12.42 -3.13
N ALA A 152 25.95 11.88 -4.22
CA ALA A 152 26.10 12.48 -5.55
C ALA A 152 25.20 13.72 -5.76
N ALA A 153 24.00 13.76 -5.16
CA ALA A 153 23.05 14.87 -5.37
C ALA A 153 23.32 16.10 -4.47
N ARG A 154 24.01 15.93 -3.33
CA ARG A 154 24.57 17.07 -2.58
C ARG A 154 25.75 17.74 -3.32
N GLN A 155 26.18 17.17 -4.45
CA GLN A 155 27.32 17.58 -5.28
C GLN A 155 26.96 17.80 -6.77
N ALA A 156 25.68 17.69 -7.18
CA ALA A 156 25.34 17.89 -8.59
C ALA A 156 25.32 19.39 -8.93
N GLU A 157 26.39 19.88 -9.55
CA GLU A 157 26.49 21.27 -10.05
C GLU A 157 25.71 21.51 -11.36
N SER A 158 25.03 20.50 -11.92
CA SER A 158 24.42 20.59 -13.26
C SER A 158 23.06 19.91 -13.37
N PHE A 159 22.24 20.39 -14.32
CA PHE A 159 20.92 19.84 -14.62
C PHE A 159 20.97 18.77 -15.72
N SER A 160 20.11 17.75 -15.62
CA SER A 160 19.99 16.67 -16.61
C SER A 160 18.53 16.27 -16.87
N MET A 161 18.23 15.82 -18.08
CA MET A 161 16.86 15.50 -18.52
C MET A 161 16.86 14.28 -19.45
N PRO A 162 15.91 13.33 -19.35
CA PRO A 162 15.78 12.29 -20.37
C PRO A 162 15.49 12.91 -21.76
N PRO A 163 16.15 12.46 -22.84
CA PRO A 163 16.19 13.19 -24.11
C PRO A 163 14.96 12.97 -24.99
N ALA A 164 14.02 12.10 -24.62
CA ALA A 164 12.84 11.80 -25.42
C ALA A 164 11.62 11.54 -24.54
N ALA A 165 10.45 11.92 -25.04
CA ALA A 165 9.15 11.67 -24.41
C ALA A 165 8.02 11.88 -25.43
N SER A 166 6.83 11.39 -25.14
CA SER A 166 5.63 11.72 -25.93
C SER A 166 5.05 13.07 -25.51
N ALA A 167 4.41 13.79 -26.44
CA ALA A 167 3.67 15.01 -26.09
C ALA A 167 2.58 14.71 -25.04
N GLY A 168 2.33 15.65 -24.12
CA GLY A 168 1.36 15.45 -23.04
C GLY A 168 1.85 14.59 -21.86
N ALA A 169 3.00 13.91 -21.99
CA ALA A 169 3.54 13.08 -20.92
C ALA A 169 4.09 13.91 -19.76
N ILE A 170 4.11 13.31 -18.57
CA ILE A 170 4.86 13.82 -17.43
C ILE A 170 6.34 13.54 -17.67
N HIS A 171 7.17 14.55 -17.46
CA HIS A 171 8.62 14.51 -17.62
C HIS A 171 9.30 15.11 -16.40
N LEU A 172 10.63 15.00 -16.33
CA LEU A 172 11.39 15.57 -15.23
C LEU A 172 12.75 16.13 -15.68
N ILE A 173 13.22 17.14 -14.96
CA ILE A 173 14.62 17.58 -14.96
C ILE A 173 15.18 17.31 -13.58
N ARG A 174 16.34 16.67 -13.50
CA ARG A 174 17.14 16.54 -12.27
C ARG A 174 18.13 17.68 -12.18
N GLY A 175 18.42 18.15 -10.99
CA GLY A 175 19.43 19.18 -10.76
C GLY A 175 19.25 19.92 -9.45
N PRO A 176 20.08 20.94 -9.19
CA PRO A 176 20.07 21.70 -7.95
C PRO A 176 18.94 22.73 -7.96
N PHE A 177 17.74 22.32 -7.59
CA PHE A 177 16.59 23.22 -7.45
C PHE A 177 16.54 23.84 -6.05
N THR A 178 15.87 24.97 -5.94
CA THR A 178 15.53 25.58 -4.64
C THR A 178 14.41 24.83 -3.92
N GLY A 179 13.57 24.10 -4.66
CA GLY A 179 12.36 23.49 -4.13
C GLY A 179 11.16 24.45 -4.09
N ASP A 180 11.30 25.64 -4.67
CA ASP A 180 10.26 26.67 -4.77
C ASP A 180 10.01 27.02 -6.24
N THR A 181 8.87 26.56 -6.75
CA THR A 181 8.51 26.77 -8.16
C THR A 181 8.15 28.21 -8.52
N SER A 182 8.06 29.13 -7.55
CA SER A 182 7.90 30.57 -7.86
C SER A 182 9.08 31.16 -8.63
N ASN A 183 10.26 30.53 -8.53
CA ASN A 183 11.48 30.91 -9.25
C ASN A 183 11.83 29.95 -10.39
N THR A 184 10.97 28.96 -10.65
CA THR A 184 11.18 27.96 -11.70
C THR A 184 10.21 28.18 -12.85
N ALA A 185 10.73 28.28 -14.06
CA ALA A 185 9.91 28.25 -15.27
C ALA A 185 10.48 27.25 -16.27
N ILE A 186 9.61 26.47 -16.90
CA ILE A 186 9.98 25.55 -17.97
C ILE A 186 9.17 25.91 -19.20
N SER A 187 9.85 26.11 -20.34
CA SER A 187 9.22 26.23 -21.64
C SER A 187 9.69 25.14 -22.59
N VAL A 188 8.80 24.69 -23.46
CA VAL A 188 9.10 23.79 -24.57
C VAL A 188 8.76 24.52 -25.87
N GLY A 189 9.79 24.96 -26.57
CA GLY A 189 9.67 25.98 -27.62
C GLY A 189 9.08 27.27 -27.04
N ASN A 190 7.98 27.74 -27.64
CA ASN A 190 7.30 28.97 -27.21
C ASN A 190 6.15 28.72 -26.22
N ARG A 191 6.04 27.51 -25.67
CA ARG A 191 4.93 27.12 -24.78
C ARG A 191 5.44 26.88 -23.37
N SER A 192 4.76 27.46 -22.38
CA SER A 192 5.01 27.12 -20.98
C SER A 192 4.62 25.66 -20.71
N ALA A 193 5.43 24.95 -19.95
CA ALA A 193 5.08 23.67 -19.35
C ALA A 193 4.50 23.88 -17.96
N GLU A 194 3.56 23.02 -17.58
CA GLU A 194 2.94 23.03 -16.25
C GLU A 194 3.86 22.26 -15.28
N ILE A 195 4.36 22.93 -14.24
CA ILE A 195 5.14 22.26 -13.19
C ILE A 195 4.17 21.61 -12.20
N LEU A 196 4.37 20.32 -11.93
CA LEU A 196 3.52 19.51 -11.07
C LEU A 196 4.06 19.42 -9.65
N ALA A 197 5.38 19.23 -9.51
CA ALA A 197 6.04 19.11 -8.22
C ALA A 197 7.54 19.41 -8.34
N GLN A 198 8.15 19.84 -7.23
CA GLN A 198 9.58 20.08 -7.16
C GLN A 198 10.15 19.77 -5.77
N THR A 199 11.35 19.21 -5.75
CA THR A 199 12.24 19.14 -4.58
C THR A 199 13.59 19.75 -4.94
N PRO A 200 14.53 19.90 -4.00
CA PRO A 200 15.87 20.40 -4.32
C PRO A 200 16.68 19.56 -5.31
N ARG A 201 16.15 18.39 -5.75
CA ARG A 201 16.86 17.42 -6.60
C ARG A 201 16.21 17.24 -7.96
N ALA A 202 14.91 17.51 -8.09
CA ALA A 202 14.18 17.32 -9.34
C ALA A 202 12.93 18.19 -9.41
N THR A 203 12.54 18.52 -10.64
CA THR A 203 11.26 19.13 -10.95
C THR A 203 10.51 18.25 -11.95
N TYR A 204 9.24 17.97 -11.66
CA TYR A 204 8.32 17.19 -12.50
C TYR A 204 7.36 18.15 -13.19
N PHE A 205 7.14 17.96 -14.49
CA PHE A 205 6.31 18.85 -15.29
C PHE A 205 5.59 18.12 -16.41
N LYS A 206 4.45 18.66 -16.85
CA LYS A 206 3.67 18.12 -17.97
C LYS A 206 4.12 18.77 -19.27
N LEU A 207 4.47 17.94 -20.25
CA LEU A 207 4.77 18.41 -21.60
C LEU A 207 3.51 18.94 -22.29
N PRO A 208 3.57 20.08 -23.01
CA PRO A 208 2.43 20.55 -23.79
C PRO A 208 1.91 19.46 -24.77
N ALA A 209 0.59 19.25 -24.82
CA ALA A 209 0.01 18.16 -25.64
C ALA A 209 0.17 18.37 -27.16
N GLY A 210 0.28 19.62 -27.62
CA GLY A 210 0.36 19.96 -29.04
C GLY A 210 1.77 20.21 -29.56
N LEU A 211 2.79 19.52 -29.03
CA LEU A 211 4.17 19.62 -29.51
C LEU A 211 4.34 18.87 -30.84
N SER A 212 5.19 19.42 -31.72
CA SER A 212 5.53 18.78 -32.98
C SER A 212 6.48 17.60 -32.74
N PRO A 213 6.31 16.46 -33.45
CA PRO A 213 7.27 15.35 -33.37
C PRO A 213 8.66 15.78 -33.81
N GLY A 214 9.70 15.28 -33.13
CA GLY A 214 11.09 15.66 -33.42
C GLY A 214 11.73 16.54 -32.35
N PRO A 215 12.88 17.17 -32.65
CA PRO A 215 13.60 17.99 -31.68
C PRO A 215 12.82 19.25 -31.31
N ASN A 216 12.59 19.42 -30.01
CA ASN A 216 12.01 20.60 -29.39
C ASN A 216 12.98 21.12 -28.34
N GLN A 217 13.21 22.42 -28.30
CA GLN A 217 14.06 23.02 -27.28
C GLN A 217 13.28 23.13 -25.97
N VAL A 218 13.84 22.61 -24.88
CA VAL A 218 13.34 22.83 -23.51
C VAL A 218 14.24 23.87 -22.86
N THR A 219 13.66 24.93 -22.33
CA THR A 219 14.39 25.94 -21.54
C THR A 219 13.91 25.86 -20.10
N LEU A 220 14.83 25.63 -19.18
CA LEU A 220 14.65 25.75 -17.75
C LEU A 220 15.21 27.11 -17.30
N SER A 221 14.42 27.87 -16.56
CA SER A 221 14.86 29.01 -15.76
C SER A 221 14.70 28.63 -14.29
N GLU A 222 15.78 28.67 -13.51
CA GLU A 222 15.79 28.47 -12.05
C GLU A 222 16.54 29.65 -11.43
N GLY A 223 15.80 30.64 -10.93
CA GLY A 223 16.38 31.94 -10.55
C GLY A 223 17.16 32.57 -11.71
N ASP A 224 18.44 32.86 -11.49
CA ASP A 224 19.34 33.44 -12.51
C ASP A 224 19.93 32.40 -13.48
N GLN A 225 19.72 31.10 -13.24
CA GLN A 225 20.24 30.05 -14.11
C GLN A 225 19.26 29.80 -15.26
N MET A 226 19.74 29.91 -16.50
CA MET A 226 19.01 29.46 -17.68
C MET A 226 19.75 28.33 -18.39
N VAL A 227 19.06 27.19 -18.52
CA VAL A 227 19.61 25.94 -19.07
C VAL A 227 18.70 25.40 -20.17
N GLN A 228 19.30 24.92 -21.25
CA GLN A 228 18.61 24.39 -22.41
C GLN A 228 18.89 22.91 -22.62
N PHE A 229 17.87 22.19 -23.07
CA PHE A 229 17.94 20.80 -23.50
C PHE A 229 17.27 20.64 -24.86
N THR A 230 17.65 19.59 -25.59
CA THR A 230 16.89 19.14 -26.76
C THR A 230 16.06 17.92 -26.37
N LEU A 231 14.75 18.05 -26.44
CA LEU A 231 13.77 16.97 -26.25
C LEU A 231 13.29 16.46 -27.60
N TYR A 232 13.44 15.17 -27.85
CA TYR A 232 12.87 14.49 -29.02
C TYR A 232 11.45 14.03 -28.70
N VAL A 233 10.46 14.77 -29.21
CA VAL A 233 9.05 14.47 -29.00
C VAL A 233 8.63 13.31 -29.91
N LEU A 234 8.16 12.24 -29.28
CA LEU A 234 7.70 11.03 -29.94
C LEU A 234 6.23 11.19 -30.34
N ARG A 235 5.88 10.66 -31.51
CA ARG A 235 4.48 10.48 -31.92
C ARG A 235 4.27 9.07 -32.41
N LEU A 236 3.16 8.48 -31.97
CA LEU A 236 2.70 7.16 -32.34
C LEU A 236 1.37 7.32 -33.08
N ASP A 237 1.36 6.99 -34.37
CA ASP A 237 0.17 6.96 -35.20
C ASP A 237 -0.24 5.52 -35.46
N MET A 238 -1.54 5.23 -35.32
CA MET A 238 -2.09 3.90 -35.62
C MET A 238 -3.21 4.02 -36.64
N SER A 239 -3.26 3.05 -37.56
CA SER A 239 -4.35 2.91 -38.52
C SER A 239 -4.70 1.45 -38.71
N ALA A 240 -5.96 1.15 -38.98
CA ALA A 240 -6.43 -0.17 -39.36
C ALA A 240 -7.42 -0.05 -40.51
N GLY A 241 -7.46 -1.06 -41.39
CA GLY A 241 -8.34 -1.01 -42.56
C GLY A 241 -9.82 -1.05 -42.21
N ASN A 242 -10.22 -1.89 -41.25
CA ASN A 242 -11.59 -2.01 -40.79
C ASN A 242 -11.64 -2.21 -39.26
N LEU A 243 -12.45 -1.42 -38.56
CA LEU A 243 -12.57 -1.43 -37.10
C LEU A 243 -13.68 -2.34 -36.56
N ASN A 244 -14.48 -2.94 -37.45
CA ASN A 244 -15.53 -3.88 -37.09
C ASN A 244 -15.45 -5.11 -38.00
N LEU A 245 -15.23 -6.27 -37.40
CA LEU A 245 -14.92 -7.50 -38.13
C LEU A 245 -16.00 -8.55 -37.90
N MET A 246 -16.28 -9.36 -38.91
CA MET A 246 -17.00 -10.62 -38.74
C MET A 246 -16.06 -11.70 -38.16
N LYS A 247 -16.62 -12.72 -37.50
CA LYS A 247 -15.83 -13.86 -37.00
C LYS A 247 -15.02 -14.48 -38.13
N GLY A 248 -13.72 -14.62 -37.94
CA GLY A 248 -12.78 -15.19 -38.92
C GLY A 248 -12.27 -14.18 -39.95
N GLN A 249 -12.82 -12.96 -40.01
CA GLN A 249 -12.32 -11.89 -40.86
C GLN A 249 -11.01 -11.32 -40.30
N SER A 250 -10.15 -10.86 -41.19
CA SER A 250 -8.90 -10.18 -40.82
C SER A 250 -8.87 -8.75 -41.35
N THR A 251 -8.08 -7.90 -40.69
CA THR A 251 -7.77 -6.55 -41.17
C THR A 251 -6.29 -6.26 -40.97
N ASN A 252 -5.71 -5.48 -41.88
CA ASN A 252 -4.35 -4.99 -41.70
C ASN A 252 -4.36 -3.76 -40.80
N PHE A 253 -3.34 -3.64 -39.97
CA PHE A 253 -3.08 -2.43 -39.21
C PHE A 253 -1.62 -2.00 -39.35
N GLN A 254 -1.39 -0.72 -39.15
CA GLN A 254 -0.06 -0.12 -39.12
C GLN A 254 0.07 0.74 -37.88
N ALA A 255 1.26 0.70 -37.29
CA ALA A 255 1.66 1.56 -36.18
C ALA A 255 3.00 2.21 -36.53
N THR A 256 3.04 3.53 -36.54
CA THR A 256 4.21 4.32 -36.96
C THR A 256 4.70 5.18 -35.81
N VAL A 257 5.99 5.05 -35.51
CA VAL A 257 6.72 5.88 -34.54
C VAL A 257 7.53 6.93 -35.28
N THR A 258 7.25 8.21 -34.99
CA THR A 258 7.95 9.39 -35.53
C THR A 258 8.61 10.20 -34.41
N GLY A 259 9.55 11.08 -34.79
CA GLY A 259 10.16 12.06 -33.88
C GLY A 259 11.54 11.71 -33.32
N LEU A 260 12.06 10.51 -33.60
CA LEU A 260 13.43 10.10 -33.22
C LEU A 260 14.50 10.43 -34.27
N GLY A 261 14.09 10.90 -35.45
CA GLY A 261 15.01 11.21 -36.54
C GLY A 261 16.01 12.31 -36.17
N GLY A 262 17.29 12.11 -36.51
CA GLY A 262 18.35 13.08 -36.23
C GLY A 262 18.78 13.17 -34.77
N MET A 263 18.40 12.22 -33.91
CA MET A 263 18.92 12.13 -32.55
C MET A 263 20.40 11.73 -32.55
N PRO A 264 21.31 12.49 -31.89
CA PRO A 264 22.72 12.15 -31.81
C PRO A 264 22.96 10.76 -31.23
N ALA A 265 23.97 10.05 -31.74
CA ALA A 265 24.37 8.73 -31.22
C ALA A 265 24.71 8.76 -29.72
N SER A 266 25.21 9.90 -29.21
CA SER A 266 25.47 10.13 -27.78
C SER A 266 24.22 10.06 -26.90
N ASN A 267 23.02 10.26 -27.45
CA ASN A 267 21.76 10.22 -26.69
C ASN A 267 21.17 8.80 -26.62
N TRP A 268 21.78 7.82 -27.31
CA TRP A 268 21.39 6.41 -27.30
C TRP A 268 22.15 5.59 -26.25
N GLN A 269 22.52 6.21 -25.14
CA GLN A 269 23.10 5.52 -23.98
C GLN A 269 21.97 4.86 -23.15
N PRO A 270 22.22 3.71 -22.51
CA PRO A 270 21.20 2.99 -21.75
C PRO A 270 20.76 3.79 -20.53
N GLY A 271 19.45 3.90 -20.32
CA GLY A 271 18.86 4.66 -19.21
C GLY A 271 17.74 3.96 -18.48
N SER A 272 17.35 4.56 -17.36
CA SER A 272 16.26 4.09 -16.48
C SER A 272 15.07 5.03 -16.56
N VAL A 273 13.87 4.47 -16.42
CA VAL A 273 12.59 5.19 -16.40
C VAL A 273 11.92 5.16 -15.02
N ARG A 274 12.61 4.69 -13.97
CA ARG A 274 12.04 4.41 -12.64
C ARG A 274 11.31 5.58 -11.98
N GLU A 275 11.64 6.82 -12.32
CA GLU A 275 10.95 8.01 -11.79
C GLU A 275 9.66 8.35 -12.53
N LEU A 276 9.52 7.86 -13.76
CA LEU A 276 8.40 8.12 -14.68
C LEU A 276 7.56 6.89 -14.96
N MET A 277 7.98 5.71 -14.48
CA MET A 277 7.30 4.43 -14.66
C MET A 277 7.78 3.39 -13.65
N ASP A 278 6.85 2.72 -12.98
CA ASP A 278 7.14 1.57 -12.12
C ASP A 278 7.62 0.35 -12.94
N PRO A 279 8.84 -0.17 -12.70
CA PRO A 279 9.34 -1.37 -13.37
C PRO A 279 8.49 -2.62 -13.12
N ALA A 280 7.73 -2.71 -12.03
CA ALA A 280 6.86 -3.85 -11.74
C ALA A 280 5.79 -4.07 -12.83
N ASN A 281 5.46 -3.04 -13.60
CA ASN A 281 4.51 -3.12 -14.71
C ASN A 281 5.12 -3.71 -16.00
N LEU A 282 6.45 -3.79 -16.11
CA LEU A 282 7.13 -4.23 -17.34
C LEU A 282 6.84 -5.69 -17.74
N PRO A 283 6.81 -6.69 -16.83
CA PRO A 283 6.55 -8.08 -17.21
C PRO A 283 5.17 -8.29 -17.83
N VAL A 284 4.18 -7.47 -17.45
CA VAL A 284 2.82 -7.50 -17.99
C VAL A 284 2.77 -6.72 -19.31
N MET A 285 3.29 -5.49 -19.33
CA MET A 285 3.21 -4.58 -20.47
C MET A 285 4.11 -4.98 -21.64
N ALA A 286 5.26 -5.61 -21.37
CA ALA A 286 6.25 -6.01 -22.36
C ALA A 286 6.82 -7.40 -22.03
N PRO A 287 6.03 -8.48 -22.22
CA PRO A 287 6.44 -9.84 -21.87
C PRO A 287 7.74 -10.25 -22.56
N GLY A 288 8.76 -10.57 -21.76
CA GLY A 288 10.08 -11.00 -22.25
C GLY A 288 11.01 -9.86 -22.67
N PHE A 289 10.61 -8.59 -22.52
CA PHE A 289 11.52 -7.46 -22.63
C PHE A 289 12.40 -7.38 -21.38
N ARG A 290 13.69 -7.10 -21.58
CA ARG A 290 14.64 -6.77 -20.53
C ARG A 290 15.11 -5.33 -20.75
N PRO A 291 14.97 -4.43 -19.76
CA PRO A 291 15.55 -3.09 -19.84
C PRO A 291 17.06 -3.15 -20.10
N PRO A 292 17.61 -2.21 -20.90
CA PRO A 292 19.04 -2.20 -21.21
C PRO A 292 19.87 -1.97 -19.95
N GLY A 293 20.88 -2.81 -19.74
CA GLY A 293 21.88 -2.66 -18.69
C GLY A 293 22.97 -1.66 -19.06
N SER A 294 23.94 -1.45 -18.16
CA SER A 294 25.03 -0.47 -18.34
C SER A 294 25.92 -0.74 -19.57
N ASN A 295 25.95 -1.97 -20.06
CA ASN A 295 26.76 -2.40 -21.21
C ASN A 295 25.95 -2.51 -22.51
N ASP A 296 24.64 -2.28 -22.46
CA ASP A 296 23.75 -2.34 -23.63
C ASP A 296 23.64 -0.97 -24.30
N ALA A 297 23.16 -0.93 -25.54
CA ALA A 297 22.72 0.33 -26.14
C ALA A 297 21.37 0.77 -25.55
N GLY A 298 21.13 2.08 -25.49
CA GLY A 298 19.81 2.63 -25.21
C GLY A 298 18.80 2.21 -26.29
N VAL A 299 17.55 2.04 -25.87
CA VAL A 299 16.46 1.61 -26.76
C VAL A 299 15.19 2.39 -26.50
N VAL A 300 14.30 2.46 -27.48
CA VAL A 300 12.91 2.88 -27.29
C VAL A 300 12.03 1.64 -27.35
N LEU A 301 11.44 1.26 -26.22
CA LEU A 301 10.48 0.16 -26.15
C LEU A 301 9.21 0.56 -26.89
N PHE A 302 8.75 -0.30 -27.80
CA PHE A 302 7.51 -0.16 -28.54
C PHE A 302 6.65 -1.40 -28.31
N THR A 303 5.43 -1.22 -27.81
CA THR A 303 4.49 -2.32 -27.57
C THR A 303 3.15 -2.11 -28.26
N ILE A 304 2.52 -3.21 -28.67
CA ILE A 304 1.14 -3.25 -29.17
C ILE A 304 0.39 -4.35 -28.38
N GLU A 305 -0.68 -3.97 -27.71
CA GLU A 305 -1.48 -4.82 -26.82
C GLU A 305 -2.90 -4.99 -27.35
N ASN A 306 -3.40 -6.22 -27.26
CA ASN A 306 -4.78 -6.54 -27.57
C ASN A 306 -5.73 -6.05 -26.46
N GLY A 307 -6.41 -4.93 -26.70
CA GLY A 307 -7.45 -4.41 -25.80
C GLY A 307 -8.79 -5.15 -25.90
N SER A 308 -8.90 -6.20 -26.71
CA SER A 308 -10.13 -6.96 -26.93
C SER A 308 -9.84 -8.46 -27.14
N PRO A 309 -9.25 -9.16 -26.14
CA PRO A 309 -8.81 -10.55 -26.28
C PRO A 309 -9.95 -11.56 -26.53
N GLY A 310 -11.20 -11.18 -26.25
CA GLY A 310 -12.39 -11.98 -26.59
C GLY A 310 -12.92 -11.78 -28.02
N THR A 311 -12.40 -10.78 -28.75
CA THR A 311 -12.88 -10.39 -30.09
C THR A 311 -11.83 -10.68 -31.15
N ILE A 312 -10.56 -10.40 -30.88
CA ILE A 312 -9.46 -10.51 -31.83
C ILE A 312 -8.27 -11.28 -31.26
N LEU A 313 -7.38 -11.73 -32.15
CA LEU A 313 -6.05 -12.24 -31.82
C LEU A 313 -4.97 -11.40 -32.50
N LEU A 314 -3.90 -11.12 -31.77
CA LEU A 314 -2.62 -10.66 -32.32
C LEU A 314 -1.74 -11.90 -32.54
N GLU A 315 -1.74 -12.46 -33.74
CA GLU A 315 -1.14 -13.76 -34.03
C GLU A 315 0.38 -13.79 -33.79
N LYS A 316 1.08 -12.66 -33.98
CA LYS A 316 2.53 -12.53 -33.72
C LYS A 316 2.86 -12.10 -32.28
N GLY A 317 1.86 -11.83 -31.44
CA GLY A 317 2.04 -11.37 -30.07
C GLY A 317 2.25 -12.52 -29.08
N LYS A 318 3.22 -12.39 -28.18
CA LYS A 318 3.34 -13.27 -27.00
C LYS A 318 2.37 -12.79 -25.93
N LYS A 319 1.53 -13.68 -25.40
CA LYS A 319 0.45 -13.32 -24.47
C LYS A 319 -0.42 -12.14 -24.98
N GLN A 320 -0.68 -12.09 -26.29
CA GLN A 320 -1.43 -11.01 -26.93
C GLN A 320 -0.78 -9.60 -26.86
N VAL A 321 0.56 -9.57 -26.74
CA VAL A 321 1.36 -8.36 -26.79
C VAL A 321 2.51 -8.54 -27.79
N ILE A 322 2.67 -7.56 -28.70
CA ILE A 322 3.84 -7.44 -29.57
C ILE A 322 4.82 -6.49 -28.90
N VAL A 323 6.09 -6.88 -28.85
CA VAL A 323 7.13 -6.16 -28.12
C VAL A 323 8.35 -5.99 -29.02
N LEU A 324 8.78 -4.75 -29.23
CA LEU A 324 9.95 -4.41 -30.03
C LEU A 324 10.83 -3.39 -29.28
N ALA A 325 12.14 -3.52 -29.41
CA ALA A 325 13.11 -2.55 -28.91
C ALA A 325 13.70 -1.79 -30.10
N LEU A 326 13.28 -0.54 -30.28
CA LEU A 326 13.74 0.29 -31.38
C LEU A 326 15.16 0.78 -31.09
N THR A 327 16.05 0.60 -32.06
CA THR A 327 17.46 0.99 -32.02
C THR A 327 17.73 2.07 -33.08
N PRO A 328 18.87 2.78 -33.02
CA PRO A 328 19.25 3.75 -34.06
C PRO A 328 19.22 3.16 -35.48
N ALA A 329 19.65 1.90 -35.63
CA ALA A 329 19.70 1.22 -36.92
C ALA A 329 18.31 1.04 -37.54
N MET A 330 17.28 0.79 -36.72
CA MET A 330 15.90 0.63 -37.18
C MET A 330 15.25 1.95 -37.61
N LEU A 331 15.86 3.09 -37.26
CA LEU A 331 15.37 4.44 -37.52
C LEU A 331 16.19 5.15 -38.61
N ALA A 332 17.24 4.51 -39.12
CA ALA A 332 18.17 5.10 -40.09
C ALA A 332 17.48 5.51 -41.40
N SER A 333 16.38 4.84 -41.77
CA SER A 333 15.59 5.11 -42.98
C SER A 333 14.41 6.07 -42.75
N GLY A 334 14.30 6.70 -41.58
CA GLY A 334 13.19 7.59 -41.22
C GLY A 334 12.26 7.00 -40.17
N PRO A 335 10.97 7.39 -40.14
CA PRO A 335 9.99 6.86 -39.19
C PRO A 335 9.96 5.33 -39.18
N PHE A 336 9.83 4.74 -37.99
CA PHE A 336 9.67 3.30 -37.87
C PHE A 336 8.20 2.93 -38.05
N THR A 337 7.89 2.04 -39.00
CA THR A 337 6.52 1.53 -39.22
C THR A 337 6.48 0.03 -39.01
N TYR A 338 5.59 -0.40 -38.12
CA TYR A 338 5.22 -1.80 -37.94
C TYR A 338 3.87 -2.07 -38.61
N SER A 339 3.82 -3.12 -39.44
CA SER A 339 2.61 -3.53 -40.15
C SER A 339 2.31 -4.99 -39.86
N ASP A 340 1.07 -5.29 -39.49
CA ASP A 340 0.64 -6.67 -39.24
C ASP A 340 -0.87 -6.84 -39.46
N THR A 341 -1.35 -8.06 -39.29
CA THR A 341 -2.75 -8.43 -39.49
C THR A 341 -3.40 -8.83 -38.16
N ILE A 342 -4.60 -8.29 -37.92
CA ILE A 342 -5.48 -8.67 -36.82
C ILE A 342 -6.51 -9.66 -37.36
N ARG A 343 -6.73 -10.75 -36.63
CA ARG A 343 -7.77 -11.74 -36.95
C ARG A 343 -8.88 -11.72 -35.91
N SER A 344 -10.12 -11.65 -36.35
CA SER A 344 -11.29 -11.77 -35.48
C SER A 344 -11.60 -13.22 -35.13
N ILE A 345 -11.83 -13.49 -33.85
CA ILE A 345 -12.35 -14.76 -33.33
C ILE A 345 -13.84 -14.67 -32.97
N ARG A 346 -14.36 -13.45 -32.82
CA ARG A 346 -15.77 -13.13 -32.61
C ARG A 346 -16.11 -11.83 -33.34
N GLY A 347 -17.30 -11.77 -33.94
CA GLY A 347 -17.72 -10.57 -34.64
C GLY A 347 -17.94 -9.38 -33.70
N GLY A 348 -17.53 -8.18 -34.12
CA GLY A 348 -17.69 -6.94 -33.35
C GLY A 348 -16.54 -5.94 -33.53
N GLY A 349 -16.68 -4.79 -32.88
CA GLY A 349 -15.61 -3.80 -32.75
C GLY A 349 -14.52 -4.28 -31.79
N PHE A 350 -13.31 -3.74 -31.96
CA PHE A 350 -12.15 -4.10 -31.14
C PHE A 350 -11.30 -2.87 -30.80
N ALA A 351 -10.46 -3.00 -29.79
CA ALA A 351 -9.43 -2.02 -29.42
C ALA A 351 -8.04 -2.67 -29.46
N VAL A 352 -7.06 -1.91 -29.95
CA VAL A 352 -5.64 -2.22 -29.86
C VAL A 352 -4.95 -0.98 -29.29
N ASN A 353 -4.13 -1.18 -28.27
CA ASN A 353 -3.40 -0.11 -27.61
C ASN A 353 -1.92 -0.23 -27.96
N ALA A 354 -1.21 0.88 -28.08
CA ALA A 354 0.25 0.84 -28.25
C ALA A 354 0.94 1.89 -27.39
N LYS A 355 2.19 1.61 -27.01
CA LYS A 355 3.00 2.47 -26.15
C LYS A 355 4.41 2.60 -26.70
N VAL A 356 5.02 3.76 -26.46
CA VAL A 356 6.44 4.05 -26.74
C VAL A 356 7.11 4.57 -25.47
N ILE A 357 8.22 3.95 -25.06
CA ILE A 357 8.87 4.24 -23.78
C ILE A 357 10.40 4.28 -23.99
N PRO A 358 11.04 5.46 -23.86
CA PRO A 358 12.48 5.60 -24.08
C PRO A 358 13.29 5.15 -22.85
N PHE A 359 14.07 4.08 -22.98
CA PHE A 359 15.08 3.65 -22.02
C PHE A 359 16.44 4.27 -22.38
N LEU A 360 16.49 5.60 -22.33
CA LEU A 360 17.63 6.43 -22.74
C LEU A 360 18.19 7.20 -21.55
N ALA A 361 19.51 7.28 -21.44
CA ALA A 361 20.17 8.01 -20.36
C ALA A 361 19.85 9.52 -20.42
N PRO A 362 19.72 10.21 -19.28
CA PRO A 362 19.58 11.67 -19.25
C PRO A 362 20.75 12.39 -19.93
N VAL A 363 20.45 13.49 -20.60
CA VAL A 363 21.44 14.40 -21.19
C VAL A 363 21.64 15.62 -20.32
N ALA A 364 22.88 16.11 -20.25
CA ALA A 364 23.22 17.33 -19.51
C ALA A 364 22.71 18.58 -20.23
N GLY A 365 22.22 19.55 -19.46
CA GLY A 365 21.76 20.83 -19.97
C GLY A 365 22.92 21.74 -20.36
N GLN A 366 22.67 22.64 -21.30
CA GLN A 366 23.64 23.64 -21.77
C GLN A 366 23.21 25.04 -21.33
N PRO A 367 24.11 25.95 -20.91
CA PRO A 367 23.75 27.33 -20.62
C PRO A 367 23.06 28.01 -21.81
N ALA A 368 21.98 28.76 -21.56
CA ALA A 368 21.28 29.47 -22.61
C ALA A 368 22.14 30.62 -23.19
N PRO A 369 22.11 30.88 -24.52
CA PRO A 369 22.83 32.00 -25.12
C PRO A 369 22.34 33.34 -24.55
N GLY A 370 23.24 34.11 -23.93
CA GLY A 370 22.94 35.43 -23.33
C GLY A 370 22.94 35.47 -21.80
N ALA A 371 23.15 34.34 -21.12
CA ALA A 371 23.50 34.33 -19.69
C ALA A 371 24.89 34.97 -19.50
N ASN A 372 24.99 35.94 -18.59
CA ASN A 372 26.22 36.70 -18.35
C ASN A 372 27.37 35.72 -17.96
N PRO A 373 28.50 35.65 -18.70
CA PRO A 373 29.55 34.66 -18.42
C PRO A 373 30.31 34.89 -17.10
N ALA A 374 30.00 35.96 -16.37
CA ALA A 374 30.80 36.44 -15.24
C ALA A 374 30.54 35.74 -13.89
N ALA A 375 29.62 34.78 -13.80
CA ALA A 375 29.42 34.01 -12.56
C ALA A 375 30.07 32.61 -12.57
N ALA A 376 30.67 32.19 -13.69
CA ALA A 376 31.21 30.84 -13.87
C ALA A 376 32.75 30.78 -13.94
N ALA A 377 33.49 31.81 -13.51
CA ALA A 377 34.95 31.83 -13.61
C ALA A 377 35.68 32.43 -12.38
N ALA A 378 36.20 31.50 -11.56
CA ALA A 378 37.51 31.49 -10.85
C ALA A 378 37.70 32.27 -9.52
N PRO A 379 38.74 31.95 -8.69
CA PRO A 379 39.68 30.81 -8.73
C PRO A 379 39.76 30.00 -7.41
N ALA A 380 40.18 28.74 -7.56
CA ALA A 380 40.90 28.02 -6.52
C ALA A 380 42.28 28.67 -6.32
N GLN A 381 42.49 29.41 -5.22
CA GLN A 381 43.82 29.60 -4.60
C GLN A 381 43.73 30.34 -3.25
N ALA A 382 44.54 29.86 -2.30
CA ALA A 382 44.97 30.45 -1.03
C ALA A 382 44.09 30.29 0.22
N ALA A 383 44.27 29.16 0.90
CA ALA A 383 44.61 29.16 2.33
C ALA A 383 45.41 27.88 2.66
N ALA A 384 46.69 27.89 2.28
CA ALA A 384 47.68 27.02 2.90
C ALA A 384 48.11 27.67 4.22
N ALA A 385 47.87 26.99 5.35
CA ALA A 385 48.68 27.12 6.54
C ALA A 385 48.56 25.85 7.40
N GLN A 386 49.71 25.18 7.56
CA GLN A 386 50.05 24.16 8.57
C GLN A 386 49.64 22.71 8.30
N ALA A 387 50.49 21.97 7.56
CA ALA A 387 51.24 20.83 8.09
C ALA A 387 52.13 20.18 7.01
N GLY A 388 53.45 20.15 7.26
CA GLY A 388 54.47 19.15 6.89
C GLY A 388 54.54 18.50 5.49
N PRO A 389 55.75 18.34 4.89
CA PRO A 389 55.90 17.85 3.53
C PRO A 389 55.57 16.35 3.35
N SER A 390 55.00 16.09 2.18
CA SER A 390 54.66 14.79 1.58
C SER A 390 55.72 13.70 1.68
N LYS A 391 55.27 12.45 1.84
CA LYS A 391 55.86 11.29 1.14
C LYS A 391 54.78 10.49 0.43
N LEU A 392 54.54 10.87 -0.82
CA LEU A 392 54.07 9.96 -1.85
C LEU A 392 55.25 9.05 -2.21
N SER A 393 55.27 7.85 -1.63
CA SER A 393 56.01 6.71 -2.18
C SER A 393 55.41 5.45 -1.58
N GLN A 394 55.07 4.49 -2.44
CA GLN A 394 54.54 3.15 -2.15
C GLN A 394 53.01 2.98 -2.20
N ALA A 395 52.42 3.36 -3.32
CA ALA A 395 51.35 2.54 -3.91
C ALA A 395 52.01 1.39 -4.67
N GLN A 396 52.32 0.30 -3.96
CA GLN A 396 52.60 -1.04 -4.48
C GLN A 396 52.63 -1.99 -3.29
N ASN A 397 51.78 -3.03 -3.33
CA ASN A 397 51.63 -4.15 -2.39
C ASN A 397 50.55 -4.01 -1.30
N LEU A 398 49.30 -4.26 -1.70
CA LEU A 398 48.22 -4.69 -0.79
C LEU A 398 47.47 -5.90 -1.38
N GLY A 399 48.25 -6.89 -1.85
CA GLY A 399 47.80 -8.21 -2.31
C GLY A 399 48.23 -9.36 -1.40
N SER A 400 48.76 -9.09 -0.21
CA SER A 400 49.37 -10.10 0.66
C SER A 400 49.16 -9.82 2.14
N ALA A 401 47.90 -9.66 2.55
CA ALA A 401 47.50 -9.58 3.97
C ALA A 401 46.20 -10.35 4.27
N LEU A 402 45.91 -11.41 3.51
CA LEU A 402 44.76 -12.32 3.72
C LEU A 402 45.15 -13.79 3.93
N LYS A 403 46.43 -14.09 4.21
CA LYS A 403 46.88 -15.45 4.54
C LYS A 403 48.05 -15.40 5.53
N GLN A 404 47.76 -15.37 6.83
CA GLN A 404 48.48 -16.10 7.90
C GLN A 404 48.12 -15.56 9.29
N ALA A 405 47.07 -16.16 9.86
CA ALA A 405 46.84 -16.43 11.28
C ALA A 405 45.54 -17.26 11.32
N ALA A 406 45.52 -18.53 10.86
CA ALA A 406 45.91 -19.71 11.64
C ALA A 406 45.53 -19.52 13.12
N GLY A 407 44.50 -20.15 13.67
CA GLY A 407 44.18 -21.57 13.59
C GLY A 407 44.25 -22.11 15.00
N GLN A 408 43.11 -22.26 15.68
CA GLN A 408 42.93 -23.03 16.91
C GLN A 408 41.44 -23.40 17.06
N LYS A 409 41.17 -24.69 17.30
CA LYS A 409 39.90 -25.32 17.74
C LYS A 409 40.24 -26.07 19.06
N PRO A 410 39.29 -26.59 19.87
CA PRO A 410 37.88 -26.22 20.13
C PRO A 410 37.54 -26.23 21.65
N ALA A 411 36.35 -25.73 22.05
CA ALA A 411 35.58 -26.26 23.20
C ALA A 411 34.13 -25.73 23.13
N GLY A 412 33.15 -26.60 23.40
CA GLY A 412 31.73 -26.31 23.27
C GLY A 412 31.14 -25.50 24.42
N ASN A 413 30.04 -24.83 24.14
CA ASN A 413 28.85 -24.76 24.98
C ASN A 413 27.68 -24.30 24.11
N GLY A 414 26.54 -24.97 24.27
CA GLY A 414 25.31 -24.65 23.56
C GLY A 414 24.80 -23.26 23.94
N ASN A 415 24.19 -22.59 22.96
CA ASN A 415 23.12 -21.63 23.20
C ASN A 415 22.34 -21.43 21.90
N SER A 416 21.03 -21.34 22.08
CA SER A 416 19.93 -21.29 21.13
C SER A 416 20.05 -20.16 20.08
N PRO A 417 19.43 -20.28 18.90
CA PRO A 417 19.38 -19.19 17.93
C PRO A 417 18.47 -18.07 18.46
N GLN A 418 19.09 -16.96 18.86
CA GLN A 418 18.43 -15.68 19.08
C GLN A 418 17.99 -15.14 17.71
N SER A 419 16.68 -14.99 17.54
CA SER A 419 16.04 -14.42 16.37
C SER A 419 16.54 -13.00 16.08
N ALA A 420 16.64 -12.69 14.80
CA ALA A 420 17.05 -11.40 14.27
C ALA A 420 15.98 -10.33 14.59
N ALA A 421 16.17 -9.61 15.69
CA ALA A 421 15.48 -8.35 15.95
C ALA A 421 16.03 -7.28 14.99
N GLY A 422 15.45 -7.17 13.80
CA GLY A 422 15.81 -6.20 12.77
C GLY A 422 14.88 -4.98 12.74
N ALA A 423 15.29 -3.91 13.43
CA ALA A 423 14.85 -2.51 13.30
C ALA A 423 13.32 -2.23 13.29
N ALA A 424 12.75 -2.10 14.48
CA ALA A 424 11.41 -1.55 14.69
C ALA A 424 11.32 -0.08 14.25
N ASP A 425 10.26 0.24 13.50
CA ASP A 425 9.86 1.59 13.11
C ASP A 425 9.50 2.41 14.36
N HIS A 426 10.36 3.35 14.76
CA HIS A 426 10.14 4.24 15.93
C HIS A 426 9.13 5.37 15.67
N ARG A 427 8.07 5.08 14.92
CA ARG A 427 6.95 6.00 14.70
C ARG A 427 5.78 5.50 15.56
N TYR A 428 5.59 6.15 16.71
CA TYR A 428 4.55 5.94 17.73
C TYR A 428 4.82 4.86 18.80
N ASN A 429 5.35 5.31 19.94
CA ASN A 429 5.11 4.88 21.33
C ASN A 429 5.01 3.38 21.72
N TYR A 430 5.46 2.45 20.89
CA TYR A 430 5.71 1.08 21.34
C TYR A 430 7.14 0.94 21.88
N THR A 431 7.40 1.68 22.96
CA THR A 431 8.70 1.61 23.64
C THR A 431 8.91 0.23 24.27
N PRO A 432 10.15 -0.16 24.60
CA PRO A 432 10.39 -1.38 25.37
C PRO A 432 9.58 -1.42 26.68
N GLU A 433 9.38 -0.26 27.33
CA GLU A 433 8.53 -0.14 28.53
C GLU A 433 7.06 -0.39 28.21
N ARG A 434 6.57 0.12 27.07
CA ARG A 434 5.19 -0.16 26.63
C ARG A 434 5.00 -1.62 26.29
N LEU A 435 5.92 -2.23 25.54
CA LEU A 435 5.90 -3.66 25.24
C LEU A 435 5.87 -4.48 26.53
N ALA A 436 6.71 -4.14 27.51
CA ALA A 436 6.71 -4.81 28.81
C ALA A 436 5.36 -4.68 29.53
N ARG A 437 4.73 -3.50 29.50
CA ARG A 437 3.37 -3.30 30.06
C ARG A 437 2.32 -4.13 29.31
N ASP A 438 2.36 -4.14 27.99
CA ASP A 438 1.44 -4.92 27.17
C ASP A 438 1.60 -6.41 27.41
N THR A 439 2.84 -6.90 27.50
CA THR A 439 3.11 -8.29 27.86
C THR A 439 2.60 -8.59 29.27
N ALA A 440 2.71 -7.67 30.24
CA ALA A 440 2.13 -7.86 31.57
C ALA A 440 0.59 -7.92 31.54
N ILE A 441 -0.07 -7.07 30.73
CA ILE A 441 -1.52 -7.08 30.53
C ILE A 441 -1.96 -8.37 29.81
N GLY A 442 -1.29 -8.71 28.71
CA GLY A 442 -1.59 -9.89 27.90
C GLY A 442 -1.35 -11.19 28.65
N SER A 443 -0.26 -11.32 29.40
CA SER A 443 -0.01 -12.53 30.19
C SER A 443 -1.04 -12.74 31.31
N GLN A 444 -1.53 -11.65 31.91
CA GLN A 444 -2.52 -11.70 33.00
C GLN A 444 -3.87 -12.29 32.55
N PHE A 445 -4.26 -12.09 31.28
CA PHE A 445 -5.56 -12.49 30.76
C PHE A 445 -5.46 -13.55 29.65
N ALA A 446 -4.28 -14.13 29.45
CA ALA A 446 -3.99 -15.02 28.34
C ALA A 446 -4.91 -16.27 28.37
N PRO A 447 -5.59 -16.65 27.29
CA PRO A 447 -6.49 -17.81 27.31
C PRO A 447 -5.76 -19.14 27.48
N ILE A 448 -6.50 -20.15 27.94
CA ILE A 448 -6.08 -21.56 27.85
C ILE A 448 -6.81 -22.17 26.65
N PHE A 449 -6.06 -22.56 25.63
CA PHE A 449 -6.64 -23.16 24.42
C PHE A 449 -6.59 -24.69 24.51
N TYR A 450 -7.76 -25.32 24.37
CA TYR A 450 -7.94 -26.75 24.17
C TYR A 450 -8.03 -26.98 22.67
N GLU A 451 -6.88 -27.23 22.04
CA GLU A 451 -6.76 -27.46 20.61
C GLU A 451 -7.19 -28.88 20.26
N GLY A 452 -8.18 -28.99 19.38
CA GLY A 452 -8.56 -30.27 18.81
C GLY A 452 -7.54 -30.75 17.79
N MET A 453 -7.09 -32.00 17.92
CA MET A 453 -6.14 -32.59 16.97
C MET A 453 -6.86 -33.47 15.93
N GLY A 454 -6.73 -33.08 14.68
CA GLY A 454 -7.15 -33.81 13.48
C GLY A 454 -6.14 -34.89 13.06
N ASP A 455 -6.24 -35.36 11.82
CA ASP A 455 -5.39 -36.42 11.26
C ASP A 455 -4.00 -35.91 10.82
N HIS A 456 -3.86 -34.61 10.59
CA HIS A 456 -2.61 -33.98 10.21
C HIS A 456 -2.09 -33.10 11.35
N LEU A 457 -1.44 -33.72 12.35
CA LEU A 457 -1.05 -33.06 13.60
C LEU A 457 -0.39 -31.69 13.42
N ARG A 458 0.65 -31.59 12.57
CA ARG A 458 1.39 -30.33 12.35
C ARG A 458 0.52 -29.21 11.77
N SER A 459 -0.58 -29.54 11.12
CA SER A 459 -1.52 -28.56 10.58
C SER A 459 -2.38 -27.89 11.66
N ASP A 460 -2.67 -28.58 12.77
CA ASP A 460 -3.44 -28.05 13.92
C ASP A 460 -2.52 -27.49 15.04
N TYR A 461 -1.22 -27.41 14.79
CA TYR A 461 -0.28 -26.84 15.76
C TYR A 461 -0.34 -25.31 15.71
N ILE A 462 -0.63 -24.68 16.86
CA ILE A 462 -0.60 -23.22 17.00
C ILE A 462 0.86 -22.76 16.85
N THR A 463 1.15 -21.88 15.90
CA THR A 463 2.52 -21.37 15.69
C THR A 463 2.54 -19.91 15.23
N ASN A 464 3.69 -19.37 14.84
CA ASN A 464 3.83 -18.06 14.24
C ASN A 464 3.79 -18.13 12.70
N PHE A 465 3.26 -17.09 12.04
CA PHE A 465 3.20 -17.00 10.58
C PHE A 465 4.53 -17.30 9.87
N ASP A 466 5.64 -16.79 10.40
CA ASP A 466 7.00 -16.93 9.87
C ASP A 466 7.79 -18.08 10.54
N PHE A 467 7.11 -19.18 10.91
CA PHE A 467 7.75 -20.36 11.54
C PHE A 467 8.86 -20.98 10.67
N ASP A 468 8.79 -20.78 9.36
CA ASP A 468 9.75 -21.25 8.36
C ASP A 468 10.87 -20.22 8.07
N GLY A 469 10.82 -19.05 8.71
CA GLY A 469 11.82 -18.00 8.64
C GLY A 469 11.56 -16.94 7.57
N ASP A 470 10.40 -16.93 6.91
CA ASP A 470 10.03 -15.87 5.98
C ASP A 470 8.56 -15.39 6.17
N TRP A 471 8.22 -14.28 5.52
CA TRP A 471 6.87 -13.68 5.58
C TRP A 471 6.06 -13.96 4.31
N ARG A 472 6.36 -15.05 3.61
CA ARG A 472 5.67 -15.44 2.40
C ARG A 472 4.42 -16.25 2.78
N GLY A 473 3.26 -15.84 2.26
CA GLY A 473 2.01 -16.52 2.60
C GLY A 473 1.72 -17.78 1.77
N ASP A 474 2.35 -17.93 0.61
CA ASP A 474 2.03 -18.99 -0.37
C ASP A 474 3.00 -20.19 -0.40
N ASN A 475 3.70 -20.42 0.70
CA ASN A 475 4.57 -21.59 0.95
C ASN A 475 4.30 -22.27 2.30
N ASN A 476 3.59 -21.65 3.23
CA ASN A 476 3.30 -22.18 4.56
C ASN A 476 2.57 -23.51 4.54
N TRP A 477 1.70 -23.72 3.53
CA TRP A 477 1.03 -25.00 3.34
C TRP A 477 2.04 -26.11 3.10
N ASP A 478 3.07 -25.93 2.27
CA ASP A 478 4.02 -27.00 2.00
C ASP A 478 5.09 -27.10 3.10
N ASN A 479 5.51 -25.96 3.65
CA ASN A 479 6.58 -25.88 4.64
C ASN A 479 6.21 -26.54 5.97
N ILE A 480 4.92 -26.60 6.32
CA ILE A 480 4.50 -27.28 7.56
C ILE A 480 4.81 -28.77 7.56
N ASP A 481 4.95 -29.44 6.41
CA ASP A 481 5.35 -30.86 6.35
C ASP A 481 6.87 -31.07 6.46
N ASN A 482 7.67 -29.99 6.47
CA ASN A 482 9.11 -30.09 6.62
C ASN A 482 9.51 -30.35 8.08
N LEU A 483 9.75 -31.62 8.41
CA LEU A 483 10.14 -32.09 9.75
C LEU A 483 11.47 -31.51 10.30
N LYS A 484 12.20 -30.71 9.51
CA LYS A 484 13.39 -29.97 10.00
C LYS A 484 13.04 -28.61 10.60
N LEU A 485 11.85 -28.09 10.33
CA LEU A 485 11.36 -26.85 10.92
C LEU A 485 10.71 -27.14 12.26
N HIS A 486 11.13 -26.38 13.28
CA HIS A 486 10.53 -26.43 14.61
C HIS A 486 9.22 -25.67 14.61
N ILE A 487 8.17 -26.27 15.18
CA ILE A 487 6.85 -25.64 15.30
C ILE A 487 6.67 -25.19 16.74
N LEU A 488 7.13 -23.97 17.01
CA LEU A 488 7.09 -23.36 18.33
C LEU A 488 5.74 -22.71 18.58
N ALA A 489 5.19 -22.91 19.78
CA ALA A 489 3.88 -22.40 20.16
C ALA A 489 3.92 -20.89 20.47
N HIS A 490 3.33 -20.09 19.58
CA HIS A 490 3.21 -18.64 19.72
C HIS A 490 1.77 -18.20 19.55
N VAL A 491 1.34 -17.24 20.37
CA VAL A 491 0.02 -16.61 20.23
C VAL A 491 0.22 -15.12 19.99
N TYR A 492 -0.37 -14.61 18.92
CA TYR A 492 -0.33 -13.19 18.63
C TYR A 492 -1.25 -12.43 19.58
N PHE A 493 -0.83 -11.27 20.09
CA PHE A 493 -1.69 -10.45 20.95
C PHE A 493 -1.62 -8.95 20.69
N SER A 494 -2.67 -8.23 21.07
CA SER A 494 -2.73 -6.77 21.02
C SER A 494 -3.50 -6.21 22.19
N VAL A 495 -3.02 -5.11 22.76
CA VAL A 495 -3.65 -4.41 23.88
C VAL A 495 -4.09 -3.03 23.44
N VAL A 496 -5.34 -2.68 23.73
CA VAL A 496 -5.82 -1.29 23.75
C VAL A 496 -6.51 -1.00 25.07
N GLU A 497 -6.50 0.25 25.50
CA GLU A 497 -6.94 0.64 26.84
C GLU A 497 -7.89 1.84 26.79
N THR A 498 -8.98 1.76 27.55
CA THR A 498 -9.76 2.93 27.95
C THR A 498 -9.47 3.22 29.43
N SER A 499 -10.07 4.29 29.96
CA SER A 499 -9.95 4.62 31.39
C SER A 499 -10.60 3.56 32.30
N THR A 500 -11.49 2.71 31.77
CA THR A 500 -12.20 1.70 32.58
C THR A 500 -11.89 0.26 32.21
N HIS A 501 -11.33 -0.03 31.03
CA HIS A 501 -11.11 -1.42 30.59
C HIS A 501 -9.78 -1.62 29.86
N PHE A 502 -9.22 -2.83 30.01
CA PHE A 502 -8.25 -3.41 29.10
C PHE A 502 -8.99 -4.25 28.05
N TYR A 503 -8.58 -4.14 26.79
CA TYR A 503 -9.07 -4.96 25.68
C TYR A 503 -7.87 -5.69 25.10
N VAL A 504 -7.89 -7.02 25.18
CA VAL A 504 -6.78 -7.85 24.71
C VAL A 504 -7.26 -8.81 23.64
N HIS A 505 -6.80 -8.61 22.41
CA HIS A 505 -6.97 -9.60 21.36
C HIS A 505 -5.88 -10.68 21.48
N TYR A 506 -6.27 -11.92 21.27
CA TYR A 506 -5.36 -13.06 21.05
C TYR A 506 -5.72 -13.71 19.72
N ALA A 507 -4.71 -14.02 18.91
CA ALA A 507 -4.89 -14.67 17.63
C ALA A 507 -3.96 -15.89 17.51
N VAL A 508 -4.53 -17.02 17.14
CA VAL A 508 -3.85 -18.32 16.98
C VAL A 508 -3.70 -18.60 15.50
N TYR A 509 -2.47 -18.82 15.05
CA TYR A 509 -2.15 -19.05 13.65
C TYR A 509 -1.91 -20.53 13.37
N HIS A 510 -2.50 -21.01 12.27
CA HIS A 510 -2.29 -22.36 11.74
C HIS A 510 -1.85 -22.27 10.27
N PRO A 511 -0.85 -23.05 9.82
CA PRO A 511 -0.40 -23.00 8.42
C PRO A 511 -1.43 -23.50 7.39
N ARG A 512 -2.43 -24.28 7.81
CA ARG A 512 -3.44 -24.89 6.93
C ARG A 512 -4.81 -24.95 7.60
N ASP A 513 -5.88 -24.51 6.95
CA ASP A 513 -7.24 -25.05 7.14
C ASP A 513 -7.46 -26.18 6.12
N TYR A 514 -7.78 -27.40 6.54
CA TYR A 514 -7.68 -28.61 5.71
C TYR A 514 -8.89 -29.57 5.75
N LYS A 515 -10.13 -29.08 5.81
CA LYS A 515 -11.29 -29.99 5.87
C LYS A 515 -11.55 -30.73 4.55
N GLY A 516 -11.93 -32.01 4.66
CA GLY A 516 -12.39 -32.84 3.53
C GLY A 516 -11.38 -33.82 2.91
N GLY A 517 -10.12 -33.82 3.39
CA GLY A 517 -9.08 -34.75 2.93
C GLY A 517 -8.47 -34.36 1.57
N LEU A 518 -7.14 -34.48 1.46
CA LEU A 518 -6.28 -34.06 0.33
C LEU A 518 -6.56 -34.74 -1.05
N LYS A 519 -7.70 -35.42 -1.23
CA LYS A 519 -8.06 -36.11 -2.48
C LYS A 519 -9.51 -35.79 -2.88
N LYS A 520 -9.72 -34.72 -3.66
CA LYS A 520 -10.81 -34.62 -4.68
C LYS A 520 -10.69 -33.35 -5.56
N SER A 521 -9.99 -33.52 -6.67
CA SER A 521 -10.14 -32.94 -8.02
C SER A 521 -10.96 -31.64 -8.25
N VAL A 522 -10.26 -30.65 -8.83
CA VAL A 522 -10.68 -29.42 -9.57
C VAL A 522 -11.92 -29.58 -10.48
N LEU A 523 -12.25 -30.81 -10.91
CA LEU A 523 -13.43 -31.09 -11.73
C LEU A 523 -14.76 -30.95 -10.98
N LEU A 524 -14.79 -31.17 -9.66
CA LEU A 524 -16.01 -31.04 -8.87
C LEU A 524 -16.35 -29.55 -8.60
N GLU A 525 -15.33 -28.71 -8.45
CA GLU A 525 -15.46 -27.26 -8.21
C GLU A 525 -16.14 -26.54 -9.37
N SER A 526 -15.75 -26.88 -10.60
CA SER A 526 -16.32 -26.29 -11.82
C SER A 526 -17.79 -26.67 -12.00
N ALA A 527 -18.14 -27.92 -11.67
CA ALA A 527 -19.50 -28.44 -11.77
C ALA A 527 -20.44 -27.83 -10.71
N MET A 528 -19.95 -27.62 -9.48
CA MET A 528 -20.80 -27.08 -8.40
C MET A 528 -20.97 -25.56 -8.47
N LYS A 529 -20.01 -24.83 -9.06
CA LYS A 529 -20.18 -23.40 -9.38
C LYS A 529 -21.33 -23.19 -10.37
N GLN A 530 -21.45 -24.06 -11.38
CA GLN A 530 -22.55 -24.03 -12.34
C GLN A 530 -23.91 -24.32 -11.67
N ILE A 531 -23.98 -25.31 -10.78
CA ILE A 531 -25.23 -25.64 -10.06
C ILE A 531 -25.68 -24.48 -9.16
N LYS A 532 -24.74 -23.78 -8.50
CA LYS A 532 -25.02 -22.62 -7.64
C LYS A 532 -25.56 -21.42 -8.43
N GLU A 533 -25.01 -21.16 -9.61
CA GLU A 533 -25.46 -20.08 -10.49
C GLU A 533 -26.84 -20.37 -11.11
N GLU A 534 -27.21 -21.65 -11.25
CA GLU A 534 -28.43 -22.08 -11.96
C GLU A 534 -29.63 -22.38 -11.03
N TYR A 535 -29.43 -22.87 -9.79
CA TYR A 535 -30.53 -23.37 -8.95
C TYR A 535 -30.59 -22.82 -7.51
N GLY A 536 -29.59 -22.07 -7.04
CA GLY A 536 -29.45 -21.72 -5.61
C GLY A 536 -29.13 -22.96 -4.74
N ASP A 537 -28.70 -22.77 -3.48
CA ASP A 537 -28.31 -23.87 -2.56
C ASP A 537 -29.45 -24.17 -1.55
N PRO A 538 -30.28 -25.20 -1.74
CA PRO A 538 -31.43 -25.47 -0.88
C PRO A 538 -31.08 -26.35 0.34
N SER A 539 -29.86 -26.87 0.44
CA SER A 539 -29.46 -27.85 1.46
C SER A 539 -28.31 -27.41 2.36
N GLY A 540 -27.70 -26.25 2.10
CA GLY A 540 -26.51 -25.80 2.84
C GLY A 540 -25.28 -26.67 2.58
N LEU A 541 -25.33 -27.53 1.54
CA LEU A 541 -24.22 -28.41 1.20
C LEU A 541 -23.01 -27.62 0.69
N THR A 542 -23.18 -26.40 0.16
CA THR A 542 -22.05 -25.64 -0.40
C THR A 542 -21.12 -25.05 0.65
N ASP A 543 -21.58 -24.81 1.89
CA ASP A 543 -20.71 -24.37 2.99
C ASP A 543 -19.80 -25.51 3.51
N SER A 544 -20.20 -26.77 3.30
CA SER A 544 -19.41 -27.96 3.68
C SER A 544 -18.45 -28.46 2.59
N ILE A 545 -18.40 -27.81 1.43
CA ILE A 545 -17.53 -28.18 0.28
C ILE A 545 -16.41 -27.15 0.06
N ALA A 546 -16.39 -26.04 0.81
CA ALA A 546 -15.46 -24.92 0.60
C ALA A 546 -14.10 -25.02 1.35
N LEU A 547 -13.69 -26.18 1.83
CA LEU A 547 -13.10 -26.21 3.17
C LEU A 547 -11.57 -26.33 3.30
N SER A 548 -10.75 -25.97 2.32
CA SER A 548 -9.30 -25.90 2.58
C SER A 548 -8.70 -24.60 2.07
N HIS A 549 -7.79 -24.03 2.85
CA HIS A 549 -7.00 -22.89 2.46
C HIS A 549 -5.69 -22.80 3.25
N GLU A 550 -4.71 -22.23 2.58
CA GLU A 550 -3.41 -21.92 3.17
C GLU A 550 -3.47 -20.73 4.10
N ASN A 551 -2.77 -20.87 5.22
CA ASN A 551 -2.87 -20.04 6.40
C ASN A 551 -4.26 -20.12 7.04
N ASP A 552 -4.29 -19.86 8.34
CA ASP A 552 -5.48 -19.58 9.09
C ASP A 552 -5.11 -18.75 10.32
N LEU A 553 -5.95 -17.78 10.65
CA LEU A 553 -5.72 -16.92 11.82
C LEU A 553 -7.07 -16.58 12.43
N GLU A 554 -7.36 -17.27 13.52
CA GLU A 554 -8.59 -17.15 14.30
C GLU A 554 -8.23 -16.62 15.69
N GLY A 555 -9.21 -16.22 16.50
CA GLY A 555 -8.88 -15.59 17.78
C GLY A 555 -10.04 -15.20 18.67
N CYS A 556 -9.70 -14.46 19.71
CA CYS A 556 -10.65 -13.95 20.69
C CYS A 556 -10.25 -12.56 21.21
N LEU A 557 -11.23 -11.82 21.71
CA LEU A 557 -11.08 -10.60 22.48
C LEU A 557 -11.44 -10.90 23.94
N VAL A 558 -10.52 -10.65 24.86
CA VAL A 558 -10.76 -10.66 26.31
C VAL A 558 -10.85 -9.23 26.81
N VAL A 559 -11.92 -8.92 27.55
CA VAL A 559 -12.19 -7.59 28.09
C VAL A 559 -12.13 -7.66 29.62
N ALA A 560 -11.25 -6.87 30.22
CA ALA A 560 -11.07 -6.80 31.67
C ALA A 560 -11.37 -5.41 32.21
N GLU A 561 -12.24 -5.34 33.21
CA GLU A 561 -12.56 -4.14 33.98
C GLU A 561 -11.38 -3.74 34.85
N LYS A 562 -10.93 -2.49 34.75
CA LYS A 562 -9.82 -1.93 35.52
C LYS A 562 -10.23 -1.63 36.95
N HIS A 563 -9.34 -1.94 37.90
CA HIS A 563 -9.42 -1.51 39.29
C HIS A 563 -8.13 -0.79 39.67
N GLY A 564 -7.90 0.36 39.02
CA GLY A 564 -6.62 1.06 39.00
C GLY A 564 -5.78 0.68 37.76
N GLU A 565 -4.53 1.16 37.73
CA GLU A 565 -3.62 0.98 36.58
C GLU A 565 -2.85 -0.36 36.58
N ASP A 566 -2.91 -1.10 37.69
CA ASP A 566 -2.27 -2.41 37.83
C ASP A 566 -3.11 -3.50 37.14
N PRO A 567 -2.57 -4.18 36.09
CA PRO A 567 -3.28 -5.25 35.42
C PRO A 567 -3.69 -6.40 36.35
N ALA A 568 -2.92 -6.67 37.41
CA ALA A 568 -3.22 -7.75 38.36
C ALA A 568 -4.50 -7.51 39.17
N ALA A 569 -4.92 -6.24 39.31
CA ALA A 569 -6.15 -5.87 40.00
C ALA A 569 -7.39 -5.95 39.12
N ALA A 570 -7.24 -6.01 37.79
CA ALA A 570 -8.36 -6.00 36.86
C ALA A 570 -9.09 -7.35 36.77
N THR A 571 -10.40 -7.32 36.47
CA THR A 571 -11.26 -8.50 36.42
C THR A 571 -11.79 -8.74 35.01
N VAL A 572 -11.62 -9.94 34.44
CA VAL A 572 -12.26 -10.28 33.17
C VAL A 572 -13.78 -10.21 33.32
N VAL A 573 -14.44 -9.50 32.39
CA VAL A 573 -15.89 -9.29 32.39
C VAL A 573 -16.56 -9.82 31.12
N TYR A 574 -15.86 -9.82 29.99
CA TYR A 574 -16.38 -10.35 28.72
C TYR A 574 -15.29 -11.09 27.95
N VAL A 575 -15.71 -12.08 27.16
CA VAL A 575 -14.88 -12.75 26.16
C VAL A 575 -15.69 -12.85 24.88
N GLU A 576 -15.11 -12.47 23.75
CA GLU A 576 -15.67 -12.75 22.42
C GLU A 576 -14.70 -13.62 21.64
N SER A 577 -15.17 -14.69 21.00
CA SER A 577 -14.33 -15.51 20.11
C SER A 577 -14.81 -15.45 18.68
N MET A 578 -13.95 -15.81 17.74
CA MET A 578 -14.28 -15.94 16.33
C MET A 578 -14.34 -17.41 15.92
N ALA A 579 -15.46 -17.81 15.32
CA ALA A 579 -15.58 -19.08 14.62
C ALA A 579 -16.37 -18.89 13.34
N HIS A 580 -15.79 -19.32 12.21
CA HIS A 580 -16.43 -19.27 10.90
C HIS A 580 -16.95 -17.87 10.51
N ASN A 581 -16.16 -16.82 10.80
CA ASN A 581 -16.52 -15.40 10.61
C ASN A 581 -17.76 -14.94 11.41
N ARG A 582 -17.95 -15.47 12.63
CA ARG A 582 -18.98 -15.03 13.59
C ARG A 582 -18.34 -14.73 14.94
N TYR A 583 -18.74 -13.63 15.58
CA TYR A 583 -18.28 -13.28 16.91
C TYR A 583 -19.24 -13.84 17.98
N ILE A 584 -18.77 -14.83 18.72
CA ILE A 584 -19.53 -15.52 19.77
C ILE A 584 -19.23 -14.84 21.11
N LYS A 585 -20.29 -14.55 21.86
CA LYS A 585 -20.26 -13.69 23.06
C LYS A 585 -20.32 -14.52 24.31
N TYR A 586 -19.40 -14.29 25.24
CA TYR A 586 -19.32 -14.98 26.51
C TYR A 586 -19.11 -14.04 27.69
N TYR A 587 -19.45 -14.54 28.89
CA TYR A 587 -19.18 -13.89 30.16
C TYR A 587 -18.66 -14.89 31.21
N PRO A 588 -17.76 -14.49 32.10
CA PRO A 588 -17.39 -15.30 33.26
C PRO A 588 -18.59 -15.53 34.19
N PRO A 589 -18.82 -16.74 34.74
CA PRO A 589 -19.89 -17.00 35.70
C PRO A 589 -19.84 -16.11 36.95
N SER A 590 -18.65 -15.64 37.34
CA SER A 590 -18.45 -14.69 38.44
C SER A 590 -18.88 -13.26 38.12
N ARG A 591 -19.06 -12.93 36.84
CA ARG A 591 -19.49 -11.63 36.31
C ARG A 591 -20.59 -11.82 35.24
N PRO A 592 -21.81 -12.25 35.60
CA PRO A 592 -22.86 -12.54 34.63
C PRO A 592 -23.24 -11.33 33.76
N ALA A 593 -23.57 -11.58 32.50
CA ALA A 593 -24.04 -10.57 31.56
C ALA A 593 -25.43 -10.91 31.00
N ALA A 594 -26.15 -9.90 30.53
CA ALA A 594 -27.47 -10.08 29.90
C ALA A 594 -27.39 -10.73 28.50
N VAL A 595 -26.24 -10.64 27.85
CA VAL A 595 -25.98 -11.15 26.49
C VAL A 595 -24.79 -12.09 26.53
N GLY A 596 -24.87 -13.18 25.77
CA GLY A 596 -23.82 -14.20 25.66
C GLY A 596 -24.07 -15.41 26.53
N GLU A 597 -23.09 -16.31 26.55
CA GLU A 597 -23.14 -17.56 27.33
C GLU A 597 -22.05 -17.61 28.40
N PRO A 598 -22.24 -18.37 29.50
CA PRO A 598 -21.17 -18.56 30.47
C PRO A 598 -20.00 -19.32 29.84
N ILE A 599 -18.77 -18.88 30.14
CA ILE A 599 -17.50 -19.54 29.78
C ILE A 599 -16.74 -19.95 31.03
N GLU A 600 -16.12 -21.13 31.02
CA GLU A 600 -15.30 -21.57 32.15
C GLU A 600 -14.00 -20.75 32.23
N MET A 601 -13.60 -20.41 33.46
CA MET A 601 -12.41 -19.62 33.75
C MET A 601 -11.51 -20.38 34.72
N ARG A 602 -10.20 -20.36 34.49
CA ARG A 602 -9.19 -20.72 35.48
C ARG A 602 -8.53 -19.42 35.96
N GLY A 603 -8.95 -18.91 37.11
CA GLY A 603 -8.58 -17.56 37.53
C GLY A 603 -9.11 -16.54 36.52
N GLN A 604 -8.20 -15.82 35.86
CA GLN A 604 -8.51 -14.81 34.84
C GLN A 604 -8.39 -15.35 33.40
N HIS A 605 -8.09 -16.64 33.23
CA HIS A 605 -7.83 -17.26 31.94
C HIS A 605 -9.07 -17.99 31.42
N ALA A 606 -9.59 -17.55 30.28
CA ALA A 606 -10.74 -18.19 29.64
C ALA A 606 -10.34 -19.54 29.04
N LEU A 607 -11.18 -20.56 29.22
CA LEU A 607 -10.98 -21.87 28.58
C LEU A 607 -11.69 -21.88 27.22
N LEU A 608 -10.89 -21.83 26.16
CA LEU A 608 -11.35 -21.83 24.77
C LEU A 608 -11.02 -23.17 24.12
N PHE A 609 -11.89 -23.61 23.23
CA PHE A 609 -11.69 -24.76 22.34
C PHE A 609 -11.39 -24.24 20.94
N VAL A 610 -10.43 -24.88 20.27
CA VAL A 610 -10.11 -24.61 18.87
C VAL A 610 -10.48 -25.84 18.05
N GLU A 611 -11.36 -25.67 17.07
CA GLU A 611 -11.84 -26.78 16.23
C GLU A 611 -10.69 -27.44 15.45
N PRO A 612 -10.52 -28.77 15.47
CA PRO A 612 -9.52 -29.42 14.62
C PRO A 612 -9.79 -29.11 13.15
N LYS A 613 -8.73 -28.91 12.36
CA LYS A 613 -8.74 -28.61 10.92
C LYS A 613 -9.25 -27.22 10.56
N GLY A 614 -10.37 -26.79 11.15
CA GLY A 614 -11.05 -25.55 10.82
C GLY A 614 -10.76 -24.36 11.72
N HIS A 615 -10.11 -24.63 12.85
CA HIS A 615 -9.63 -23.70 13.87
C HIS A 615 -10.63 -22.67 14.39
N GLY A 616 -11.94 -22.92 14.23
CA GLY A 616 -12.97 -22.08 14.84
C GLY A 616 -12.80 -22.06 16.35
N VAL A 617 -12.72 -20.87 16.94
CA VAL A 617 -12.51 -20.68 18.38
C VAL A 617 -13.85 -20.50 19.08
N GLU A 618 -14.16 -21.39 20.01
CA GLU A 618 -15.36 -21.36 20.83
C GLU A 618 -15.01 -21.56 22.31
N LYS A 619 -15.98 -21.47 23.23
CA LYS A 619 -15.77 -21.87 24.62
C LYS A 619 -15.50 -23.38 24.72
N TYR A 620 -14.61 -23.78 25.62
CA TYR A 620 -14.44 -25.19 25.94
C TYR A 620 -15.60 -25.70 26.78
N THR A 621 -16.19 -26.84 26.39
CA THR A 621 -17.26 -27.53 27.10
C THR A 621 -16.88 -28.96 27.50
N GLY A 622 -15.89 -29.55 26.82
CA GLY A 622 -15.46 -30.93 27.06
C GLY A 622 -16.51 -31.99 26.73
N THR A 623 -17.60 -31.61 26.07
CA THR A 623 -18.68 -32.54 25.69
C THR A 623 -18.23 -33.50 24.59
N ASP A 624 -18.78 -34.72 24.59
CA ASP A 624 -18.50 -35.71 23.54
C ASP A 624 -18.81 -35.16 22.13
N GLU A 625 -19.82 -34.30 22.01
CA GLU A 625 -20.17 -33.63 20.74
C GLU A 625 -19.09 -32.67 20.26
N GLN A 626 -18.57 -31.81 21.15
CA GLN A 626 -17.47 -30.89 20.81
C GLN A 626 -16.18 -31.66 20.47
N LEU A 627 -15.93 -32.76 21.19
CA LEU A 627 -14.71 -33.55 21.03
C LEU A 627 -14.76 -34.60 19.91
N ARG A 628 -15.92 -34.79 19.26
CA ARG A 628 -16.15 -35.87 18.29
C ARG A 628 -15.15 -35.92 17.12
N ASN A 629 -14.64 -34.75 16.71
CA ASN A 629 -13.71 -34.62 15.59
C ASN A 629 -12.23 -34.55 16.03
N CYS A 630 -11.95 -34.55 17.33
CA CYS A 630 -10.61 -34.54 17.91
C CYS A 630 -9.99 -35.95 17.85
N ILE A 631 -9.83 -36.48 16.65
CA ILE A 631 -9.45 -37.89 16.41
C ILE A 631 -8.05 -38.25 16.92
N ARG A 632 -7.19 -37.25 17.19
CA ARG A 632 -5.87 -37.43 17.80
C ARG A 632 -5.80 -36.85 19.22
N GLY A 633 -6.94 -36.52 19.81
CA GLY A 633 -7.04 -35.98 21.17
C GLY A 633 -6.96 -34.46 21.22
N LEU A 634 -6.57 -33.93 22.38
CA LEU A 634 -6.45 -32.50 22.62
C LEU A 634 -5.03 -32.14 23.01
N LEU A 635 -4.51 -31.02 22.51
CA LEU A 635 -3.39 -30.29 23.12
C LEU A 635 -3.93 -29.11 23.93
N ILE A 636 -3.29 -28.83 25.07
CA ILE A 636 -3.69 -27.77 25.99
C ILE A 636 -2.58 -26.73 26.01
N TYR A 637 -2.85 -25.56 25.44
CA TYR A 637 -1.93 -24.45 25.36
C TYR A 637 -2.18 -23.48 26.50
N SER A 638 -1.13 -23.14 27.24
CA SER A 638 -1.18 -22.15 28.31
C SER A 638 0.01 -21.21 28.24
N TYR A 639 -0.19 -19.94 28.60
CA TYR A 639 0.90 -18.98 28.60
C TYR A 639 1.94 -19.35 29.66
N THR A 640 3.20 -19.49 29.24
CA THR A 640 4.33 -19.73 30.16
C THR A 640 5.46 -18.70 30.00
N GLY A 641 5.36 -17.82 29.00
CA GLY A 641 6.46 -16.94 28.59
C GLY A 641 7.57 -17.67 27.84
N HIS A 642 7.35 -18.91 27.44
CA HIS A 642 8.27 -19.72 26.64
C HIS A 642 7.49 -20.47 25.55
N PRO A 643 7.94 -20.41 24.29
CA PRO A 643 7.26 -21.11 23.20
C PRO A 643 7.81 -22.53 23.09
N ASP A 644 7.05 -23.51 23.59
CA ASP A 644 7.44 -24.92 23.54
C ASP A 644 7.40 -25.46 22.10
N ASP A 645 8.34 -26.37 21.78
CA ASP A 645 8.26 -27.23 20.60
C ASP A 645 7.31 -28.40 20.89
N GLN A 646 6.17 -28.37 20.24
CA GLN A 646 5.05 -29.27 20.47
C GLN A 646 5.41 -30.73 20.19
N GLU A 647 6.27 -30.97 19.21
CA GLU A 647 6.75 -32.31 18.85
C GLU A 647 7.78 -32.82 19.86
N ALA A 648 8.59 -31.92 20.44
CA ALA A 648 9.62 -32.27 21.41
C ALA A 648 9.05 -32.50 22.83
N THR A 649 7.94 -31.84 23.18
CA THR A 649 7.37 -31.98 24.52
C THR A 649 6.88 -33.40 24.80
N GLY A 650 6.31 -34.08 23.79
CA GLY A 650 5.58 -35.35 23.96
C GLY A 650 4.43 -35.26 24.98
N ARG A 651 4.01 -34.04 25.34
CA ARG A 651 3.06 -33.74 26.42
C ARG A 651 1.73 -33.30 25.84
N ARG A 652 0.69 -33.45 26.66
CA ARG A 652 -0.63 -32.89 26.39
C ARG A 652 -0.70 -31.39 26.67
N GLU A 653 0.21 -30.87 27.50
CA GLU A 653 0.30 -29.46 27.87
C GLU A 653 1.50 -28.82 27.16
N VAL A 654 1.25 -27.68 26.52
CA VAL A 654 2.20 -26.91 25.72
C VAL A 654 2.23 -25.48 26.25
N GLY A 655 3.42 -25.01 26.60
CA GLY A 655 3.66 -23.61 26.91
C GLY A 655 3.72 -22.77 25.63
N TYR A 656 2.98 -21.66 25.57
CA TYR A 656 3.17 -20.66 24.51
C TYR A 656 3.76 -19.36 25.05
N ASP A 657 4.38 -18.61 24.14
CA ASP A 657 4.76 -17.21 24.35
C ASP A 657 3.91 -16.25 23.51
N LEU A 658 3.89 -14.99 23.91
CA LEU A 658 3.07 -13.93 23.32
C LEU A 658 3.86 -13.11 22.29
N LEU A 659 3.35 -13.04 21.07
CA LEU A 659 3.90 -12.20 20.00
C LEU A 659 3.07 -10.93 19.81
N PRO A 660 3.62 -9.73 20.06
CA PRO A 660 2.87 -8.49 19.88
C PRO A 660 2.51 -8.26 18.40
N ILE A 661 1.22 -8.20 18.08
CA ILE A 661 0.71 -7.91 16.73
C ILE A 661 1.30 -6.60 16.21
N TYR A 662 1.45 -5.59 17.08
CA TYR A 662 1.95 -4.28 16.70
C TYR A 662 3.35 -4.32 16.08
N THR A 663 4.31 -5.01 16.71
CA THR A 663 5.71 -5.06 16.23
C THR A 663 5.98 -6.21 15.27
N THR A 664 4.99 -7.08 15.02
CA THR A 664 5.09 -8.21 14.08
C THR A 664 4.19 -7.97 12.87
N MET A 665 3.01 -8.59 12.82
CA MET A 665 2.10 -8.55 11.67
C MET A 665 1.73 -7.13 11.23
N TRP A 666 1.44 -6.23 12.19
CA TRP A 666 1.08 -4.85 11.87
C TRP A 666 2.26 -4.08 11.28
N ALA A 667 3.46 -4.21 11.86
CA ALA A 667 4.67 -3.63 11.31
C ALA A 667 4.91 -4.12 9.87
N HIS A 668 4.74 -5.42 9.61
CA HIS A 668 4.84 -5.97 8.25
C HIS A 668 3.78 -5.41 7.29
N ALA A 669 2.52 -5.28 7.74
CA ALA A 669 1.44 -4.72 6.94
C ALA A 669 1.68 -3.24 6.61
N ARG A 670 2.25 -2.47 7.55
CA ARG A 670 2.56 -1.05 7.38
C ARG A 670 3.79 -0.81 6.50
N GLN A 671 4.82 -1.63 6.62
CA GLN A 671 6.06 -1.49 5.83
C GLN A 671 5.85 -1.85 4.37
N ASN A 672 5.07 -2.90 4.09
CA ASN A 672 4.95 -3.43 2.74
C ASN A 672 3.72 -2.91 2.00
N GLY A 673 2.66 -2.51 2.72
CA GLY A 673 1.41 -1.98 2.17
C GLY A 673 0.66 -2.94 1.23
N GLY A 674 -0.62 -2.71 1.01
CA GLY A 674 -1.39 -3.32 -0.07
C GLY A 674 -1.23 -4.84 -0.26
N VAL A 675 -1.13 -5.26 -1.53
CA VAL A 675 -0.92 -6.67 -1.93
C VAL A 675 0.57 -6.93 -2.13
N ASN A 676 1.12 -7.91 -1.44
CA ASN A 676 2.54 -8.28 -1.45
C ASN A 676 2.70 -9.80 -1.22
N GLU A 677 3.90 -10.29 -0.93
CA GLU A 677 4.14 -11.73 -0.70
C GLU A 677 3.45 -12.29 0.55
N THR A 678 3.19 -11.44 1.56
CA THR A 678 2.46 -11.78 2.78
C THR A 678 0.95 -11.67 2.58
N PHE A 679 0.47 -10.63 1.89
CA PHE A 679 -0.96 -10.33 1.76
C PHE A 679 -1.43 -10.45 0.30
N GLY A 680 -2.41 -11.32 0.07
CA GLY A 680 -2.96 -11.57 -1.27
C GLY A 680 -4.13 -10.66 -1.65
N GLN A 681 -4.71 -9.93 -0.70
CA GLN A 681 -5.75 -8.93 -0.93
C GLN A 681 -5.50 -7.68 -0.10
N ALA A 682 -5.85 -6.52 -0.65
CA ALA A 682 -5.81 -5.25 0.06
C ALA A 682 -7.21 -4.65 0.18
N PHE A 683 -7.40 -3.82 1.20
CA PHE A 683 -8.59 -3.00 1.38
C PHE A 683 -8.16 -1.58 1.69
N ASP A 684 -8.75 -0.63 0.97
CA ASP A 684 -8.58 0.78 1.25
C ASP A 684 -9.56 1.17 2.34
N TYR A 685 -9.05 1.35 3.55
CA TYR A 685 -9.89 1.66 4.70
C TYR A 685 -10.40 3.09 4.61
N PRO A 686 -11.72 3.31 4.82
CA PRO A 686 -12.23 4.66 5.03
C PRO A 686 -11.61 5.27 6.28
N ILE A 687 -11.87 6.55 6.53
CA ILE A 687 -11.46 7.19 7.78
C ILE A 687 -12.19 6.49 8.95
N PHE A 688 -11.42 6.01 9.93
CA PHE A 688 -11.96 5.52 11.20
C PHE A 688 -12.00 6.67 12.19
N GLU A 689 -13.17 6.98 12.72
CA GLU A 689 -13.33 7.93 13.82
C GLU A 689 -13.38 7.13 15.13
N ILE A 690 -12.48 7.42 16.07
CA ILE A 690 -12.52 6.85 17.44
C ILE A 690 -12.51 7.95 18.49
N LEU A 691 -13.01 7.66 19.69
CA LEU A 691 -12.94 8.55 20.85
C LEU A 691 -11.66 8.29 21.64
N CYS A 692 -10.98 9.34 22.07
CA CYS A 692 -9.72 9.25 22.81
C CYS A 692 -9.69 10.26 23.97
N ASP A 693 -9.09 9.86 25.08
CA ASP A 693 -8.68 10.77 26.14
C ASP A 693 -7.20 11.07 25.96
N LEU A 694 -6.84 12.31 25.63
CA LEU A 694 -5.47 12.78 25.49
C LEU A 694 -5.06 13.59 26.73
N LEU A 695 -3.75 13.73 26.96
CA LEU A 695 -3.22 14.55 28.06
C LEU A 695 -3.77 15.99 28.09
N SER A 696 -4.07 16.54 26.90
CA SER A 696 -4.55 17.93 26.74
C SER A 696 -6.07 18.07 26.77
N ALA A 697 -6.83 17.01 26.47
CA ALA A 697 -8.28 17.08 26.34
C ALA A 697 -8.92 15.67 26.36
N ARG A 698 -10.09 15.56 27.01
CA ARG A 698 -10.88 14.32 27.06
C ARG A 698 -11.87 14.21 25.90
N ASN A 699 -12.30 12.99 25.58
CA ASN A 699 -13.30 12.66 24.56
C ASN A 699 -13.05 13.31 23.19
N GLN A 700 -11.80 13.36 22.76
CA GLN A 700 -11.43 13.87 21.45
C GLN A 700 -11.73 12.83 20.39
N LYS A 701 -12.34 13.27 19.29
CA LYS A 701 -12.49 12.46 18.09
C LYS A 701 -11.19 12.48 17.30
N ILE A 702 -10.66 11.32 16.99
CA ILE A 702 -9.49 11.15 16.14
C ILE A 702 -9.91 10.42 14.88
N ASP A 703 -9.67 11.08 13.75
CA ASP A 703 -9.86 10.54 12.41
C ASP A 703 -8.56 9.88 11.95
N LEU A 704 -8.59 8.58 11.69
CA LEU A 704 -7.46 7.83 11.15
C LEU A 704 -7.72 7.43 9.71
N ALA A 705 -6.89 7.95 8.81
CA ALA A 705 -6.76 7.43 7.46
C ALA A 705 -5.72 6.29 7.44
N MET A 706 -6.19 5.04 7.36
CA MET A 706 -5.31 3.87 7.29
C MET A 706 -4.81 3.57 5.87
N GLY A 707 -5.55 4.00 4.86
CA GLY A 707 -5.25 3.74 3.45
C GLY A 707 -5.37 2.26 3.09
N ALA A 708 -4.72 1.87 1.99
CA ALA A 708 -4.69 0.49 1.53
C ALA A 708 -3.80 -0.40 2.42
N LEU A 709 -4.41 -1.32 3.15
CA LEU A 709 -3.73 -2.34 3.94
C LEU A 709 -4.01 -3.73 3.40
N GLY A 710 -3.04 -4.64 3.54
CA GLY A 710 -3.24 -6.06 3.28
C GLY A 710 -4.26 -6.65 4.28
N VAL A 711 -5.35 -7.24 3.79
CA VAL A 711 -6.49 -7.71 4.61
C VAL A 711 -6.78 -9.20 4.52
N ALA A 712 -6.02 -9.91 3.70
CA ALA A 712 -6.04 -11.36 3.64
C ALA A 712 -4.62 -11.85 3.39
N PHE A 713 -4.18 -12.85 4.17
CA PHE A 713 -2.90 -13.50 3.93
C PHE A 713 -2.91 -14.11 2.53
N ARG A 714 -1.77 -14.00 1.84
CA ARG A 714 -1.59 -14.65 0.56
C ARG A 714 -1.66 -16.14 0.79
N GLY A 715 -2.44 -16.86 -0.01
CA GLY A 715 -2.48 -18.32 0.01
C GLY A 715 -2.96 -18.80 -1.34
N GLN A 716 -2.36 -19.87 -1.86
CA GLN A 716 -2.68 -20.37 -3.21
C GLN A 716 -3.37 -21.74 -3.19
N VAL A 717 -3.39 -22.41 -2.05
CA VAL A 717 -3.99 -23.74 -1.93
C VAL A 717 -5.50 -23.65 -1.83
N ALA A 718 -6.18 -24.41 -2.70
CA ALA A 718 -7.64 -24.49 -2.83
C ALA A 718 -8.30 -23.11 -2.97
N PHE A 719 -8.81 -22.51 -1.89
CA PHE A 719 -9.40 -21.18 -1.95
C PHE A 719 -8.37 -20.09 -1.63
N PRO A 720 -7.96 -19.27 -2.61
CA PRO A 720 -6.89 -18.31 -2.40
C PRO A 720 -7.30 -17.19 -1.44
N ASN A 721 -6.36 -16.79 -0.60
CA ASN A 721 -6.42 -15.62 0.27
C ASN A 721 -7.65 -15.57 1.20
N LYS A 722 -7.89 -16.66 1.94
CA LYS A 722 -9.05 -16.79 2.84
C LYS A 722 -8.79 -16.37 4.27
N ALA A 723 -7.62 -16.68 4.80
CA ALA A 723 -7.18 -16.27 6.13
C ALA A 723 -6.95 -14.77 6.20
N ARG A 724 -7.25 -14.16 7.34
CA ARG A 724 -7.20 -12.71 7.51
C ARG A 724 -6.44 -12.33 8.79
N PRO A 725 -5.62 -11.27 8.75
CA PRO A 725 -5.12 -10.65 9.98
C PRO A 725 -6.29 -10.01 10.77
N PRO A 726 -6.07 -9.61 12.03
CA PRO A 726 -7.14 -9.09 12.90
C PRO A 726 -7.91 -7.90 12.33
N TRP A 727 -7.23 -6.96 11.67
CA TRP A 727 -7.89 -5.85 11.00
C TRP A 727 -8.70 -6.27 9.75
N GLY A 728 -8.47 -7.46 9.21
CA GLY A 728 -9.27 -8.04 8.12
C GLY A 728 -10.53 -8.77 8.58
N TRP A 729 -10.65 -9.11 9.87
CA TRP A 729 -11.78 -9.86 10.42
C TRP A 729 -13.11 -9.10 10.31
N TYR A 730 -14.21 -9.86 10.23
CA TYR A 730 -15.58 -9.35 10.18
C TYR A 730 -16.56 -10.40 10.69
N ASP A 731 -17.74 -9.96 11.13
CA ASP A 731 -18.87 -10.84 11.44
C ASP A 731 -19.85 -10.87 10.28
N MET A 732 -20.10 -12.06 9.72
CA MET A 732 -21.03 -12.24 8.60
C MET A 732 -22.50 -11.94 8.95
N THR A 733 -22.84 -11.93 10.24
CA THR A 733 -24.17 -11.62 10.75
C THR A 733 -24.38 -10.11 10.94
N GLU A 734 -23.31 -9.33 11.05
CA GLU A 734 -23.35 -7.88 11.27
C GLU A 734 -23.09 -7.09 9.98
N ARG A 735 -24.04 -7.18 9.04
CA ARG A 735 -23.91 -6.53 7.73
C ARG A 735 -23.83 -5.01 7.86
N GLY A 736 -22.91 -4.41 7.09
CA GLY A 736 -22.74 -2.96 7.01
C GLY A 736 -21.84 -2.35 8.09
N ARG A 737 -21.27 -3.16 8.97
CA ARG A 737 -20.22 -2.70 9.89
C ARG A 737 -18.88 -2.53 9.16
N PRO A 738 -18.01 -1.58 9.58
CA PRO A 738 -16.68 -1.45 9.04
C PRO A 738 -15.88 -2.75 9.21
N ARG A 739 -15.11 -3.12 8.17
CA ARG A 739 -14.17 -4.25 8.27
C ARG A 739 -13.12 -3.94 9.34
N GLY A 740 -12.72 -4.93 10.14
CA GLY A 740 -11.70 -4.76 11.17
C GLY A 740 -12.13 -3.95 12.39
N GLU A 741 -13.39 -3.52 12.45
CA GLU A 741 -13.91 -2.72 13.57
C GLU A 741 -13.68 -3.39 14.92
N TRP A 742 -13.88 -4.72 15.00
CA TRP A 742 -13.64 -5.49 16.22
C TRP A 742 -12.21 -5.33 16.76
N PHE A 743 -11.23 -5.21 15.86
CA PHE A 743 -9.83 -5.01 16.23
C PHE A 743 -9.48 -3.55 16.52
N PHE A 744 -9.95 -2.62 15.69
CA PHE A 744 -9.58 -1.21 15.78
C PHE A 744 -10.35 -0.44 16.85
N ASP A 745 -11.64 -0.72 17.01
CA ASP A 745 -12.52 -0.10 18.01
C ASP A 745 -13.28 -1.17 18.83
N PRO A 746 -12.57 -2.04 19.57
CA PRO A 746 -13.22 -3.04 20.42
C PRO A 746 -14.11 -2.41 21.51
N ALA A 747 -13.91 -1.15 21.89
CA ALA A 747 -14.68 -0.54 22.95
C ALA A 747 -16.11 -0.21 22.49
N ASP A 748 -16.27 0.37 21.29
CA ASP A 748 -17.62 0.59 20.71
C ASP A 748 -18.31 -0.75 20.40
N VAL A 749 -17.56 -1.73 19.90
CA VAL A 749 -18.10 -3.06 19.60
C VAL A 749 -18.61 -3.75 20.86
N VAL A 750 -17.83 -3.79 21.94
CA VAL A 750 -18.23 -4.39 23.22
C VAL A 750 -19.42 -3.65 23.83
N LYS A 751 -19.43 -2.31 23.77
CA LYS A 751 -20.58 -1.51 24.22
C LYS A 751 -21.86 -1.90 23.51
N ARG A 752 -21.79 -2.08 22.19
CA ARG A 752 -22.92 -2.50 21.35
C ARG A 752 -23.34 -3.94 21.62
N HIS A 753 -22.39 -4.84 21.82
CA HIS A 753 -22.64 -6.28 21.98
C HIS A 753 -23.20 -6.64 23.36
N PHE A 754 -22.69 -6.03 24.43
CA PHE A 754 -23.04 -6.40 25.80
C PHE A 754 -23.90 -5.38 26.52
N ASN A 755 -23.97 -4.14 26.02
CA ASN A 755 -24.66 -3.01 26.67
C ASN A 755 -24.35 -2.94 28.18
N PRO A 756 -23.07 -2.77 28.55
CA PRO A 756 -22.59 -2.89 29.93
C PRO A 756 -23.26 -1.88 30.86
N ALA A 757 -23.57 -2.30 32.08
CA ALA A 757 -24.07 -1.43 33.13
C ALA A 757 -22.92 -0.77 33.90
N GLY A 758 -23.12 0.46 34.39
CA GLY A 758 -22.11 1.18 35.19
C GLY A 758 -21.16 2.04 34.34
N GLU A 759 -19.96 2.31 34.88
CA GLU A 759 -18.95 3.14 34.20
C GLU A 759 -18.25 2.37 33.08
N PHE A 760 -18.58 2.69 31.83
CA PHE A 760 -17.95 2.10 30.64
C PHE A 760 -17.49 3.20 29.68
N SER A 761 -16.17 3.36 29.53
CA SER A 761 -15.58 4.32 28.61
C SER A 761 -15.32 3.69 27.25
N THR A 762 -15.67 4.40 26.18
CA THR A 762 -15.23 4.13 24.81
C THR A 762 -14.11 5.06 24.37
N ALA A 763 -13.63 5.94 25.26
CA ALA A 763 -12.53 6.84 24.99
C ALA A 763 -11.19 6.15 25.30
N TYR A 764 -10.38 5.94 24.27
CA TYR A 764 -9.08 5.31 24.38
C TYR A 764 -8.06 6.20 25.10
N THR A 765 -7.43 5.63 26.11
CA THR A 765 -6.22 6.15 26.77
C THR A 765 -4.95 5.62 26.12
N PHE A 766 -5.06 4.44 25.48
CA PHE A 766 -4.02 3.88 24.63
C PHE A 766 -4.64 3.09 23.47
N ASN A 767 -4.21 3.40 22.26
CA ASN A 767 -4.51 2.62 21.07
C ASN A 767 -3.39 2.85 20.04
N PRO A 768 -2.45 1.90 19.87
CA PRO A 768 -1.20 2.14 19.15
C PRO A 768 -1.42 2.23 17.64
N TYR A 769 -2.54 1.69 17.14
CA TYR A 769 -2.93 1.74 15.73
C TYR A 769 -3.40 3.14 15.31
N PHE A 770 -3.83 3.96 16.27
CA PHE A 770 -4.29 5.33 16.09
C PHE A 770 -3.31 6.38 16.64
N GLY A 771 -2.14 5.95 17.11
CA GLY A 771 -1.14 6.85 17.72
C GLY A 771 -1.60 7.45 19.06
N VAL A 772 -2.54 6.79 19.75
CA VAL A 772 -3.08 7.26 21.04
C VAL A 772 -2.23 6.70 22.17
N ALA A 773 -1.66 7.60 22.98
CA ALA A 773 -1.01 7.27 24.23
C ALA A 773 -1.09 8.48 25.17
N GLN A 774 -1.59 8.26 26.40
CA GLN A 774 -1.49 9.24 27.49
C GLN A 774 -0.11 9.27 28.12
#